data_AF-A0A4D7B7N3-F1
#
_entry.id   AF-A0A4D7B7N3-F1
#
_cell.length_a   1.000
_cell.length_b   1.000
_cell.length_c   1.000
_cell.angle_alpha   90.00
_cell.angle_beta   90.00
_cell.angle_gamma   90.00
#
_symmetry.space_group_name_H-M   'P 1'
#
loop_
_entity.id
_entity.type
_entity.pdbx_description
1 polymer ?
#
loop_
_entity_poly.entity_id
_entity_poly.type
_entity_poly.pdbx_seq_one_letter_code
_entity_poly.pdbx_strand_id
1 'polypeptide(L)'
;MQQHIRQARGTAKRALLAGTAFTGAFIAVIAGHPGSALAACTVTAAPNTVACATTVTIASTNVDAASPSSNDYKQQFTVGGAVTARVNAGQTVMGEGLWIAADELGAPLTFTNNGALTGSASALHLSSNGGDITYSGNGSLSGISTTGAGLFLNATGAGAITVGASGTPVAANFSGGSGLVAQSNSGAIAVFLNGGGLAATAATGTGLLLLSGGGGNVSARLISNTTITNASGAANDTAGIAALSFGGTVTIASNANIGSAGAATSFKNGIQLNGSGSGNVSLFQGGTIFATTAGVRAEHSGAGRLWVDTAAGSVITMAGGGSGIQAISTGTGAVDVTTAGTISGGVFGVQASMLNVLNASNIMVAANGNITAANTAIAAVTQGTGSVLVSIGAGATVQGAASIGVLVAGGGVNTITNNGAIAGNIGIATSLGRTAVTNTGSITGTGGIAVILLGANNLFSMSGSAATLTGQAVGSGTDTFRFAGAGGNTFDVSQIGSGWSLLDKAGSSNWTLTGTSTYAGPVTVSGGTLSVNGNLASAASLTVSSGGTLGGTGTVGTTTINAGGVLAPGNSLGTITVSGTLTLAAGSTTVIEASSAGTDRINVTGTASLAGGLRVVGLGTGFSFDTPYTILSAAGGRTGTFSSVATLSPALRATVIYTASDAILTLKPGLLRPVLPAGTGTNPGNVAGGIDRAVLGGANVSAFYPLYDRTPAGIVQGLDTLSGEAATGTQQAAFNAASLFLNLMLDPMVGSRGALASGAGPSLVQMADPPGPATPGLRVTENWSIWTKAFGQSSRMNADAAVGSARTSGGLYGVAAGADRRLSPDTLVGFALAGGGTSYGLGGRGGGTGDLFQIGLYGSTRVQDGYVSAAIAYGWNGFDIKRDVNIAGPEVYSSRVTAQTYGARLETGWRFGSAAAGLASFGWTPYAAIEAIGYSAPGYREASTPAGGAFALSFAARSTATARAELGVRLDGRARIAETTDLITYGRLAWAYQANTERSLNATFQTLADSGFTVFGARPSMHTALATLGAELRFANGLRLSSTIEGELGERHQAIRANAGLRYAW
;
A
#
# COMPACT_ATOMS: atom_id res chain seq x y z
N MET A 1 -18.25 27.64 38.61
CA MET A 1 -18.87 27.83 39.94
C MET A 1 -20.34 28.18 39.69
N GLN A 2 -21.30 27.50 40.33
CA GLN A 2 -22.77 27.61 40.15
C GLN A 2 -23.49 26.87 39.00
N GLN A 3 -22.86 25.90 38.35
CA GLN A 3 -23.62 24.81 37.66
C GLN A 3 -23.02 23.40 37.87
N HIS A 4 -22.13 23.28 38.86
CA HIS A 4 -21.54 22.01 39.33
C HIS A 4 -21.82 21.72 40.82
N ILE A 5 -22.86 22.32 41.40
CA ILE A 5 -23.24 22.14 42.82
C ILE A 5 -24.68 21.60 42.98
N ARG A 6 -25.25 20.96 41.94
CA ARG A 6 -26.56 20.27 42.05
C ARG A 6 -26.63 18.89 41.38
N GLN A 7 -25.51 18.20 41.24
CA GLN A 7 -25.47 16.76 40.91
C GLN A 7 -24.51 15.98 41.81
N ALA A 8 -24.30 16.45 43.04
CA ALA A 8 -23.45 15.80 44.05
C ALA A 8 -24.24 15.37 45.31
N ARG A 9 -25.49 14.92 45.12
CA ARG A 9 -26.28 14.23 46.16
C ARG A 9 -27.06 13.11 45.50
N GLY A 10 -26.40 11.98 45.27
CA GLY A 10 -27.04 10.88 44.56
C GLY A 10 -26.34 9.54 44.55
N THR A 11 -25.25 9.29 45.30
CA THR A 11 -24.65 7.93 45.37
C THR A 11 -23.65 7.82 46.52
N ALA A 12 -24.12 8.06 47.74
CA ALA A 12 -23.40 7.70 48.96
C ALA A 12 -24.43 7.19 49.98
N LYS A 13 -24.89 5.95 49.75
CA LYS A 13 -25.61 5.03 50.67
C LYS A 13 -26.31 3.93 49.85
N ARG A 14 -25.52 3.04 49.25
CA ARG A 14 -25.98 1.70 48.81
C ARG A 14 -24.83 0.71 48.98
N ALA A 15 -24.32 0.66 50.21
CA ALA A 15 -23.37 -0.32 50.69
C ALA A 15 -23.62 -0.44 52.20
N LEU A 16 -24.80 -0.96 52.57
CA LEU A 16 -25.17 -1.47 53.91
C LEU A 16 -26.66 -1.85 53.84
N LEU A 17 -27.01 -2.94 53.15
CA LEU A 17 -28.33 -3.60 53.23
C LEU A 17 -28.31 -4.86 52.34
N ALA A 18 -27.53 -5.86 52.75
CA ALA A 18 -27.70 -7.26 52.34
C ALA A 18 -27.05 -8.22 53.37
N GLY A 19 -26.83 -7.75 54.59
CA GLY A 19 -26.26 -8.52 55.68
C GLY A 19 -27.14 -8.32 56.91
N THR A 20 -28.27 -9.02 56.93
CA THR A 20 -29.10 -9.38 58.11
C THR A 20 -30.45 -9.92 57.60
N ALA A 21 -30.45 -11.13 57.03
CA ALA A 21 -31.69 -11.84 56.74
C ALA A 21 -31.43 -13.36 56.61
N PHE A 22 -30.72 -13.98 57.55
CA PHE A 22 -30.66 -15.46 57.61
C PHE A 22 -30.37 -16.01 59.02
N THR A 23 -30.91 -15.35 60.04
CA THR A 23 -30.92 -15.85 61.44
C THR A 23 -32.29 -15.68 62.11
N GLY A 24 -33.36 -15.64 61.33
CA GLY A 24 -34.73 -15.40 61.83
C GLY A 24 -35.82 -16.30 61.24
N ALA A 25 -35.47 -17.46 60.69
CA ALA A 25 -36.45 -18.36 60.07
C ALA A 25 -36.23 -19.86 60.39
N PHE A 26 -35.58 -20.18 61.51
CA PHE A 26 -35.43 -21.58 61.95
C PHE A 26 -36.12 -21.91 63.29
N ILE A 27 -36.93 -21.00 63.84
CA ILE A 27 -37.76 -21.25 65.02
C ILE A 27 -39.17 -20.69 64.79
N ALA A 28 -39.88 -21.20 63.78
CA ALA A 28 -41.31 -20.91 63.59
C ALA A 28 -42.07 -21.97 62.77
N VAL A 29 -41.58 -23.21 62.67
CA VAL A 29 -42.35 -24.35 62.09
C VAL A 29 -42.13 -25.62 62.91
N ILE A 30 -42.13 -25.50 64.25
CA ILE A 30 -42.25 -26.67 65.16
C ILE A 30 -43.52 -26.58 66.03
N ALA A 31 -44.35 -25.55 65.89
CA ALA A 31 -45.57 -25.44 66.70
C ALA A 31 -46.82 -25.24 65.83
N GLY A 32 -47.54 -26.34 65.62
CA GLY A 32 -49.01 -26.35 65.55
C GLY A 32 -49.64 -26.19 64.18
N HIS A 33 -49.78 -27.29 63.44
CA HIS A 33 -51.00 -27.61 62.68
C HIS A 33 -51.36 -29.08 62.96
N PRO A 34 -52.44 -29.37 63.70
CA PRO A 34 -52.93 -30.72 63.87
C PRO A 34 -53.73 -31.08 62.61
N GLY A 35 -53.24 -32.03 61.81
CA GLY A 35 -54.06 -32.63 60.73
C GLY A 35 -53.36 -33.13 59.48
N SER A 36 -52.09 -32.80 59.23
CA SER A 36 -51.36 -33.34 58.07
C SER A 36 -50.34 -34.35 58.55
N ALA A 37 -50.67 -35.63 58.53
CA ALA A 37 -49.67 -36.68 58.69
C ALA A 37 -48.57 -36.44 57.64
N LEU A 38 -47.32 -36.19 58.07
CA LEU A 38 -46.19 -36.20 57.15
C LEU A 38 -46.22 -37.54 56.41
N ALA A 39 -46.36 -37.49 55.08
CA ALA A 39 -46.51 -38.69 54.28
C ALA A 39 -45.16 -39.41 54.20
N ALA A 40 -45.16 -40.74 54.23
CA ALA A 40 -43.95 -41.55 54.06
C ALA A 40 -43.61 -41.73 52.57
N CYS A 41 -42.44 -42.29 52.25
CA CYS A 41 -42.17 -42.77 50.90
C CYS A 41 -43.01 -44.03 50.61
N THR A 42 -43.61 -44.08 49.42
CA THR A 42 -44.27 -45.29 48.90
C THR A 42 -43.22 -46.20 48.29
N VAL A 43 -43.18 -47.46 48.72
CA VAL A 43 -42.14 -48.44 48.37
C VAL A 43 -42.78 -49.75 47.89
N THR A 44 -42.36 -50.28 46.75
CA THR A 44 -42.84 -51.56 46.20
C THR A 44 -41.66 -52.47 45.84
N ALA A 45 -41.79 -53.79 45.99
CA ALA A 45 -40.76 -54.79 45.63
C ALA A 45 -41.10 -55.61 44.36
N ALA A 46 -42.17 -55.25 43.65
CA ALA A 46 -42.60 -55.93 42.41
C ALA A 46 -43.42 -54.98 41.51
N PRO A 47 -42.79 -54.21 40.60
CA PRO A 47 -41.35 -53.98 40.49
C PRO A 47 -40.79 -53.13 41.64
N ASN A 48 -39.46 -53.04 41.74
CA ASN A 48 -38.78 -52.22 42.73
C ASN A 48 -38.99 -50.72 42.46
N THR A 49 -39.86 -50.04 43.25
CA THR A 49 -40.08 -48.59 43.10
C THR A 49 -40.09 -47.84 44.44
N VAL A 50 -39.61 -46.58 44.41
CA VAL A 50 -39.66 -45.65 45.56
C VAL A 50 -40.20 -44.30 45.09
N ALA A 51 -41.25 -43.79 45.72
CA ALA A 51 -41.77 -42.45 45.48
C ALA A 51 -41.98 -41.71 46.80
N CYS A 52 -41.19 -40.66 47.05
CA CYS A 52 -41.31 -39.90 48.30
C CYS A 52 -42.20 -38.68 48.15
N ALA A 53 -43.14 -38.54 49.09
CA ALA A 53 -43.85 -37.29 49.37
C ALA A 53 -43.03 -36.42 50.35
N THR A 54 -43.56 -35.26 50.73
CA THR A 54 -42.95 -34.42 51.77
C THR A 54 -42.86 -35.18 53.10
N THR A 55 -41.63 -35.46 53.54
CA THR A 55 -41.36 -36.38 54.64
C THR A 55 -40.08 -36.03 55.40
N VAL A 56 -39.94 -36.59 56.61
CA VAL A 56 -38.72 -36.52 57.43
C VAL A 56 -38.24 -37.94 57.65
N THR A 57 -37.06 -38.23 57.12
CA THR A 57 -36.42 -39.55 57.18
C THR A 57 -35.68 -39.76 58.50
N ILE A 58 -35.63 -41.02 58.95
CA ILE A 58 -34.94 -41.44 60.17
C ILE A 58 -33.84 -42.47 59.84
N ALA A 59 -32.88 -42.62 60.76
CA ALA A 59 -31.65 -43.43 60.61
C ALA A 59 -31.91 -44.95 60.70
N SER A 60 -32.80 -45.47 59.86
CA SER A 60 -33.17 -46.88 59.76
C SER A 60 -33.20 -47.34 58.30
N THR A 61 -33.39 -48.64 58.08
CA THR A 61 -33.35 -49.27 56.75
C THR A 61 -34.61 -50.06 56.50
N ASN A 62 -35.25 -49.81 55.37
CA ASN A 62 -36.32 -50.62 54.81
C ASN A 62 -35.71 -51.59 53.79
N VAL A 63 -35.77 -52.89 54.05
CA VAL A 63 -35.24 -53.92 53.14
C VAL A 63 -36.41 -54.55 52.38
N ASP A 64 -36.28 -54.65 51.05
CA ASP A 64 -37.21 -55.32 50.14
C ASP A 64 -38.68 -54.91 50.34
N ALA A 65 -38.90 -53.62 50.56
CA ALA A 65 -40.22 -53.03 50.81
C ALA A 65 -40.99 -53.64 52.00
N ALA A 66 -40.27 -54.11 53.05
CA ALA A 66 -40.88 -54.63 54.28
C ALA A 66 -41.91 -53.67 54.90
N SER A 67 -41.70 -52.36 54.74
CA SER A 67 -42.72 -51.33 54.94
C SER A 67 -43.05 -50.62 53.62
N PRO A 68 -44.27 -50.82 53.05
CA PRO A 68 -44.70 -50.14 51.82
C PRO A 68 -44.89 -48.62 51.96
N SER A 69 -44.95 -48.12 53.19
CA SER A 69 -45.06 -46.71 53.57
C SER A 69 -43.96 -46.41 54.59
N SER A 70 -42.76 -46.09 54.11
CA SER A 70 -41.54 -46.01 54.92
C SER A 70 -40.97 -44.59 54.98
N ASN A 71 -40.57 -44.17 56.17
CA ASN A 71 -39.74 -42.98 56.41
C ASN A 71 -38.29 -43.34 56.74
N ASP A 72 -37.87 -44.58 56.45
CA ASP A 72 -36.48 -45.00 56.58
C ASP A 72 -35.64 -44.24 55.54
N TYR A 73 -34.51 -43.68 55.96
CA TYR A 73 -33.63 -42.98 55.01
C TYR A 73 -33.05 -43.95 53.98
N LYS A 74 -32.77 -45.22 54.36
CA LYS A 74 -32.25 -46.24 53.45
C LYS A 74 -33.36 -47.17 52.96
N GLN A 75 -33.57 -47.18 51.66
CA GLN A 75 -34.45 -48.10 50.93
C GLN A 75 -33.57 -49.08 50.15
N GLN A 76 -33.47 -50.31 50.66
CA GLN A 76 -32.54 -51.33 50.17
C GLN A 76 -33.30 -52.47 49.48
N PHE A 77 -32.90 -52.79 48.26
CA PHE A 77 -33.47 -53.88 47.46
C PHE A 77 -32.38 -54.91 47.21
N THR A 78 -32.56 -56.13 47.72
CA THR A 78 -31.66 -57.27 47.55
C THR A 78 -32.15 -58.25 46.48
N VAL A 79 -33.42 -58.12 46.07
CA VAL A 79 -34.10 -58.89 45.03
C VAL A 79 -35.12 -58.00 44.29
N GLY A 80 -35.72 -58.49 43.20
CA GLY A 80 -36.84 -57.82 42.49
C GLY A 80 -36.44 -57.01 41.25
N GLY A 81 -35.15 -56.97 40.91
CA GLY A 81 -34.60 -56.38 39.71
C GLY A 81 -34.50 -54.85 39.73
N ALA A 82 -34.62 -54.25 38.56
CA ALA A 82 -34.40 -52.83 38.31
C ALA A 82 -35.15 -51.92 39.30
N VAL A 83 -34.43 -50.99 39.94
CA VAL A 83 -34.97 -50.06 40.93
C VAL A 83 -35.27 -48.71 40.27
N THR A 84 -36.51 -48.23 40.39
CA THR A 84 -36.91 -46.89 39.92
C THR A 84 -37.38 -46.02 41.08
N ALA A 85 -36.69 -44.91 41.33
CA ALA A 85 -37.00 -44.00 42.42
C ALA A 85 -37.26 -42.57 41.95
N ARG A 86 -38.14 -41.83 42.63
CA ARG A 86 -38.42 -40.43 42.30
C ARG A 86 -38.83 -39.57 43.49
N VAL A 87 -38.50 -38.29 43.38
CA VAL A 87 -39.07 -37.21 44.20
C VAL A 87 -39.68 -36.19 43.25
N ASN A 88 -40.99 -35.98 43.34
CA ASN A 88 -41.71 -35.08 42.44
C ASN A 88 -41.51 -33.61 42.83
N ALA A 89 -41.79 -32.71 41.88
CA ALA A 89 -41.76 -31.27 42.15
C ALA A 89 -42.67 -30.88 43.32
N GLY A 90 -42.19 -29.95 44.15
CA GLY A 90 -42.90 -29.47 45.35
C GLY A 90 -42.83 -30.40 46.57
N GLN A 91 -42.23 -31.59 46.45
CA GLN A 91 -41.99 -32.48 47.59
C GLN A 91 -40.66 -32.16 48.26
N THR A 92 -40.61 -32.30 49.59
CA THR A 92 -39.37 -32.10 50.36
C THR A 92 -39.05 -33.29 51.26
N VAL A 93 -37.87 -33.88 51.10
CA VAL A 93 -37.35 -34.93 52.00
C VAL A 93 -36.29 -34.32 52.89
N MET A 94 -36.48 -34.38 54.21
CA MET A 94 -35.52 -33.88 55.20
C MET A 94 -35.11 -34.99 56.18
N GLY A 95 -34.28 -34.67 57.18
CA GLY A 95 -33.82 -35.62 58.20
C GLY A 95 -32.44 -36.18 57.88
N GLU A 96 -32.32 -37.51 57.80
CA GLU A 96 -31.06 -38.19 57.47
C GLU A 96 -30.70 -38.14 55.98
N GLY A 97 -31.64 -37.75 55.11
CA GLY A 97 -31.50 -37.74 53.65
C GLY A 97 -32.19 -38.93 53.02
N LEU A 98 -31.82 -39.30 51.79
CA LEU A 98 -32.37 -40.49 51.13
C LEU A 98 -31.27 -41.35 50.54
N TRP A 99 -31.28 -42.64 50.85
CA TRP A 99 -30.38 -43.64 50.30
C TRP A 99 -31.18 -44.74 49.59
N ILE A 100 -31.04 -44.84 48.27
CA ILE A 100 -31.59 -45.96 47.49
C ILE A 100 -30.47 -46.93 47.13
N ALA A 101 -30.58 -48.18 47.55
CA ALA A 101 -29.59 -49.23 47.32
C ALA A 101 -30.18 -50.38 46.50
N ALA A 102 -29.62 -50.62 45.31
CA ALA A 102 -29.89 -51.78 44.46
C ALA A 102 -28.77 -52.81 44.63
N ASP A 103 -28.88 -53.67 45.64
CA ASP A 103 -27.82 -54.60 46.04
C ASP A 103 -27.89 -55.94 45.27
N GLU A 104 -28.99 -56.20 44.56
CA GLU A 104 -29.08 -57.30 43.61
C GLU A 104 -28.02 -57.13 42.50
N LEU A 105 -27.22 -58.18 42.27
CA LEU A 105 -26.12 -58.14 41.31
C LEU A 105 -26.63 -57.81 39.90
N GLY A 106 -26.09 -56.75 39.31
CA GLY A 106 -26.43 -56.28 37.97
C GLY A 106 -27.74 -55.48 37.87
N ALA A 107 -28.48 -55.29 38.97
CA ALA A 107 -29.73 -54.55 38.93
C ALA A 107 -29.50 -53.04 38.70
N PRO A 108 -30.08 -52.45 37.63
CA PRO A 108 -29.91 -51.02 37.37
C PRO A 108 -30.79 -50.19 38.32
N LEU A 109 -30.36 -48.98 38.58
CA LEU A 109 -31.03 -48.02 39.45
C LEU A 109 -31.22 -46.69 38.72
N THR A 110 -32.47 -46.26 38.58
CA THR A 110 -32.83 -44.96 37.99
C THR A 110 -33.48 -44.07 39.04
N PHE A 111 -32.95 -42.86 39.22
CA PHE A 111 -33.50 -41.86 40.13
C PHE A 111 -33.86 -40.57 39.38
N THR A 112 -35.07 -40.04 39.62
CA THR A 112 -35.49 -38.72 39.12
C THR A 112 -35.81 -37.78 40.28
N ASN A 113 -35.03 -36.71 40.46
CA ASN A 113 -35.27 -35.69 41.47
C ASN A 113 -35.79 -34.39 40.87
N ASN A 114 -37.03 -34.02 41.19
CA ASN A 114 -37.59 -32.70 40.89
C ASN A 114 -37.98 -31.91 42.15
N GLY A 115 -37.77 -32.47 43.34
CA GLY A 115 -38.09 -31.86 44.64
C GLY A 115 -36.85 -31.32 45.37
N ALA A 116 -36.95 -31.17 46.69
CA ALA A 116 -35.83 -30.76 47.53
C ALA A 116 -35.46 -31.88 48.51
N LEU A 117 -34.18 -32.25 48.60
CA LEU A 117 -33.68 -33.19 49.59
C LEU A 117 -32.62 -32.51 50.46
N THR A 118 -32.76 -32.66 51.77
CA THR A 118 -31.76 -32.27 52.77
C THR A 118 -31.43 -33.47 53.65
N GLY A 119 -30.15 -33.66 53.97
CA GLY A 119 -29.70 -34.80 54.76
C GLY A 119 -28.62 -34.43 55.77
N SER A 120 -28.68 -35.05 56.95
CA SER A 120 -27.68 -34.96 58.02
C SER A 120 -26.26 -35.30 57.52
N ALA A 121 -26.15 -36.29 56.62
CA ALA A 121 -24.93 -36.71 55.95
C ALA A 121 -24.96 -36.32 54.46
N SER A 122 -25.29 -37.27 53.57
CA SER A 122 -25.55 -36.98 52.15
C SER A 122 -27.03 -36.68 51.94
N ALA A 123 -27.37 -35.72 51.08
CA ALA A 123 -28.78 -35.46 50.78
C ALA A 123 -29.42 -36.59 49.97
N LEU A 124 -28.67 -37.11 48.98
CA LEU A 124 -29.06 -38.28 48.19
C LEU A 124 -27.86 -39.22 48.00
N HIS A 125 -28.03 -40.48 48.38
CA HIS A 125 -27.08 -41.57 48.15
C HIS A 125 -27.74 -42.63 47.25
N LEU A 126 -27.13 -42.91 46.11
CA LEU A 126 -27.55 -43.98 45.20
C LEU A 126 -26.43 -45.02 45.14
N SER A 127 -26.75 -46.29 45.42
CA SER A 127 -25.77 -47.37 45.31
C SER A 127 -26.31 -48.55 44.51
N SER A 128 -25.45 -49.18 43.73
CA SER A 128 -25.76 -50.41 43.00
C SER A 128 -24.64 -51.43 43.12
N ASN A 129 -24.99 -52.72 43.01
CA ASN A 129 -24.03 -53.82 42.92
C ASN A 129 -23.87 -54.28 41.48
N GLY A 130 -22.94 -53.70 40.73
CA GLY A 130 -22.65 -54.06 39.33
C GLY A 130 -23.64 -53.54 38.30
N GLY A 131 -24.79 -53.01 38.70
CA GLY A 131 -25.79 -52.42 37.79
C GLY A 131 -25.57 -50.92 37.54
N ASP A 132 -26.13 -50.41 36.45
CA ASP A 132 -25.99 -49.01 36.07
C ASP A 132 -26.81 -48.07 36.98
N ILE A 133 -26.26 -46.89 37.29
CA ILE A 133 -26.96 -45.84 38.02
C ILE A 133 -27.25 -44.66 37.08
N THR A 134 -28.52 -44.28 36.96
CA THR A 134 -28.92 -43.09 36.19
C THR A 134 -29.62 -42.09 37.11
N TYR A 135 -29.07 -40.87 37.20
CA TYR A 135 -29.71 -39.73 37.87
C TYR A 135 -30.19 -38.70 36.85
N SER A 136 -31.41 -38.20 37.05
CA SER A 136 -31.98 -37.10 36.29
C SER A 136 -32.82 -36.16 37.16
N GLY A 137 -33.16 -34.99 36.63
CA GLY A 137 -34.00 -33.99 37.28
C GLY A 137 -33.21 -32.86 37.97
N ASN A 138 -33.90 -31.74 38.18
CA ASN A 138 -33.31 -30.45 38.60
C ASN A 138 -33.65 -30.06 40.04
N GLY A 139 -34.06 -31.03 40.86
CA GLY A 139 -34.31 -30.80 42.28
C GLY A 139 -33.04 -30.43 43.07
N SER A 140 -33.20 -29.76 44.20
CA SER A 140 -32.08 -29.37 45.07
C SER A 140 -31.64 -30.50 46.00
N LEU A 141 -30.34 -30.59 46.26
CA LEU A 141 -29.74 -31.58 47.16
C LEU A 141 -28.78 -30.87 48.12
N SER A 142 -29.08 -30.83 49.41
CA SER A 142 -28.24 -30.13 50.40
C SER A 142 -27.90 -31.02 51.61
N GLY A 143 -26.69 -31.57 51.62
CA GLY A 143 -26.10 -32.23 52.78
C GLY A 143 -25.56 -31.18 53.78
N ILE A 144 -25.85 -31.36 55.07
CA ILE A 144 -25.40 -30.43 56.13
C ILE A 144 -24.08 -30.84 56.78
N SER A 145 -23.65 -32.10 56.62
CA SER A 145 -22.36 -32.58 57.12
C SER A 145 -21.20 -32.19 56.19
N THR A 146 -20.02 -32.00 56.79
CA THR A 146 -18.74 -31.85 56.09
C THR A 146 -18.18 -33.16 55.54
N THR A 147 -18.78 -34.31 55.86
CA THR A 147 -18.35 -35.63 55.36
C THR A 147 -19.27 -36.22 54.29
N GLY A 148 -20.50 -35.69 54.14
CA GLY A 148 -21.47 -36.16 53.14
C GLY A 148 -21.40 -35.37 51.82
N ALA A 149 -22.10 -35.84 50.80
CA ALA A 149 -22.23 -35.13 49.53
C ALA A 149 -23.66 -34.63 49.28
N GLY A 150 -23.82 -33.60 48.45
CA GLY A 150 -25.15 -33.27 47.92
C GLY A 150 -25.74 -34.47 47.18
N LEU A 151 -25.01 -34.97 46.18
CA LEU A 151 -25.31 -36.22 45.48
C LEU A 151 -24.13 -37.18 45.59
N PHE A 152 -24.37 -38.39 46.07
CA PHE A 152 -23.40 -39.48 46.13
C PHE A 152 -23.90 -40.67 45.32
N LEU A 153 -23.15 -41.09 44.28
CA LEU A 153 -23.45 -42.26 43.46
C LEU A 153 -22.29 -43.25 43.54
N ASN A 154 -22.58 -44.51 43.86
CA ASN A 154 -21.58 -45.56 44.00
C ASN A 154 -22.04 -46.87 43.34
N ALA A 155 -21.41 -47.22 42.22
CA ALA A 155 -21.62 -48.50 41.55
C ALA A 155 -20.44 -49.43 41.87
N THR A 156 -20.66 -50.44 42.71
CA THR A 156 -19.63 -51.46 42.93
C THR A 156 -19.53 -52.33 41.67
N GLY A 157 -18.33 -52.83 41.32
CA GLY A 157 -18.16 -53.64 40.10
C GLY A 157 -18.14 -52.84 38.77
N ALA A 158 -18.85 -53.33 37.75
CA ALA A 158 -18.77 -52.81 36.37
C ALA A 158 -19.88 -51.83 35.96
N GLY A 159 -20.80 -51.50 36.87
CA GLY A 159 -21.94 -50.62 36.58
C GLY A 159 -21.50 -49.20 36.19
N ALA A 160 -22.13 -48.66 35.14
CA ALA A 160 -21.92 -47.30 34.67
C ALA A 160 -22.74 -46.29 35.48
N ILE A 161 -22.27 -45.05 35.59
CA ILE A 161 -22.97 -43.95 36.26
C ILE A 161 -23.24 -42.84 35.25
N THR A 162 -24.51 -42.46 35.11
CA THR A 162 -24.94 -41.33 34.27
C THR A 162 -25.68 -40.29 35.10
N VAL A 163 -25.21 -39.03 35.08
CA VAL A 163 -25.89 -37.88 35.70
C VAL A 163 -26.27 -36.91 34.59
N GLY A 164 -27.55 -36.92 34.19
CA GLY A 164 -28.02 -36.17 33.03
C GLY A 164 -27.54 -36.76 31.69
N ALA A 165 -28.31 -36.52 30.64
CA ALA A 165 -28.01 -37.00 29.28
C ALA A 165 -28.16 -35.86 28.26
N SER A 166 -27.73 -36.05 27.00
CA SER A 166 -27.72 -34.96 26.01
C SER A 166 -29.10 -34.32 25.76
N GLY A 167 -30.19 -35.07 25.92
CA GLY A 167 -31.56 -34.55 25.82
C GLY A 167 -32.14 -34.01 27.14
N THR A 168 -31.52 -34.35 28.27
CA THR A 168 -32.00 -34.04 29.63
C THR A 168 -30.81 -33.71 30.56
N PRO A 169 -30.05 -32.63 30.30
CA PRO A 169 -28.98 -32.20 31.18
C PRO A 169 -29.52 -31.76 32.54
N VAL A 170 -28.70 -31.89 33.58
CA VAL A 170 -29.07 -31.49 34.95
C VAL A 170 -28.63 -30.05 35.21
N ALA A 171 -29.56 -29.21 35.67
CA ALA A 171 -29.23 -27.92 36.27
C ALA A 171 -29.00 -28.16 37.78
N ALA A 172 -27.76 -28.43 38.16
CA ALA A 172 -27.44 -28.85 39.53
C ALA A 172 -27.72 -27.75 40.55
N ASN A 173 -28.20 -28.12 41.74
CA ASN A 173 -28.20 -27.25 42.92
C ASN A 173 -27.82 -28.11 44.11
N PHE A 174 -26.55 -28.51 44.13
CA PHE A 174 -26.04 -29.53 45.04
C PHE A 174 -25.02 -28.93 46.00
N SER A 175 -25.23 -29.10 47.29
CA SER A 175 -24.33 -28.67 48.35
C SER A 175 -24.09 -29.79 49.36
N GLY A 176 -22.88 -29.88 49.87
CA GLY A 176 -22.49 -30.83 50.91
C GLY A 176 -20.99 -30.74 51.16
N GLY A 177 -20.45 -31.58 52.05
CA GLY A 177 -19.00 -31.74 52.19
C GLY A 177 -18.32 -31.84 50.83
N SER A 178 -18.89 -32.62 49.91
CA SER A 178 -18.68 -32.48 48.45
C SER A 178 -19.98 -32.15 47.71
N GLY A 179 -19.92 -31.48 46.56
CA GLY A 179 -21.11 -31.16 45.77
C GLY A 179 -21.74 -32.39 45.13
N LEU A 180 -20.98 -33.04 44.23
CA LEU A 180 -21.35 -34.30 43.57
C LEU A 180 -20.18 -35.28 43.59
N VAL A 181 -20.46 -36.53 43.95
CA VAL A 181 -19.50 -37.64 43.95
C VAL A 181 -20.09 -38.80 43.14
N ALA A 182 -19.39 -39.25 42.11
CA ALA A 182 -19.70 -40.45 41.35
C ALA A 182 -18.49 -41.38 41.32
N GLN A 183 -18.66 -42.62 41.77
CA GLN A 183 -17.58 -43.60 41.87
C GLN A 183 -18.02 -44.95 41.34
N SER A 184 -17.19 -45.57 40.50
CA SER A 184 -17.38 -46.92 39.99
C SER A 184 -16.06 -47.70 40.05
N ASN A 185 -16.12 -49.00 40.36
CA ASN A 185 -14.89 -49.80 40.40
C ASN A 185 -14.28 -49.97 39.00
N SER A 186 -15.09 -50.10 37.95
CA SER A 186 -14.61 -50.29 36.56
C SER A 186 -15.55 -49.76 35.48
N GLY A 187 -16.77 -49.34 35.83
CA GLY A 187 -17.74 -48.80 34.88
C GLY A 187 -17.44 -47.37 34.44
N ALA A 188 -18.06 -46.98 33.33
CA ALA A 188 -17.96 -45.64 32.79
C ALA A 188 -18.77 -44.63 33.63
N ILE A 189 -18.30 -43.39 33.70
CA ILE A 189 -18.97 -42.29 34.40
C ILE A 189 -19.18 -41.15 33.41
N ALA A 190 -20.43 -40.69 33.26
CA ALA A 190 -20.80 -39.59 32.38
C ALA A 190 -21.67 -38.58 33.14
N VAL A 191 -21.22 -37.32 33.19
CA VAL A 191 -21.97 -36.23 33.84
C VAL A 191 -22.24 -35.12 32.81
N PHE A 192 -23.49 -34.69 32.67
CA PHE A 192 -23.84 -33.54 31.85
C PHE A 192 -24.67 -32.52 32.64
N LEU A 193 -24.02 -31.40 32.98
CA LEU A 193 -24.62 -30.27 33.66
C LEU A 193 -24.85 -29.08 32.72
N ASN A 194 -25.96 -28.37 32.91
CA ASN A 194 -26.33 -27.16 32.16
C ASN A 194 -26.74 -26.05 33.14
N GLY A 195 -25.78 -25.20 33.49
CA GLY A 195 -25.94 -24.17 34.52
C GLY A 195 -25.96 -24.74 35.93
N GLY A 196 -26.60 -24.03 36.86
CA GLY A 196 -26.69 -24.44 38.26
C GLY A 196 -25.38 -24.26 39.06
N GLY A 197 -25.32 -24.86 40.24
CA GLY A 197 -24.20 -24.77 41.17
C GLY A 197 -23.90 -26.08 41.92
N LEU A 198 -22.60 -26.31 42.14
CA LEU A 198 -22.04 -27.33 43.05
C LEU A 198 -21.27 -26.61 44.16
N ALA A 199 -21.62 -26.84 45.42
CA ALA A 199 -20.94 -26.23 46.57
C ALA A 199 -20.30 -27.29 47.47
N ALA A 200 -18.98 -27.18 47.66
CA ALA A 200 -18.23 -27.97 48.62
C ALA A 200 -18.12 -27.19 49.94
N THR A 201 -18.73 -27.70 51.01
CA THR A 201 -18.76 -27.06 52.33
C THR A 201 -17.61 -27.54 53.24
N ALA A 202 -16.86 -28.56 52.83
CA ALA A 202 -15.67 -29.03 53.54
C ALA A 202 -14.39 -28.56 52.86
N ALA A 203 -13.36 -28.23 53.67
CA ALA A 203 -12.04 -27.87 53.16
C ALA A 203 -11.38 -29.02 52.38
N THR A 204 -11.69 -30.28 52.71
CA THR A 204 -11.23 -31.47 51.98
C THR A 204 -12.16 -31.90 50.85
N GLY A 205 -13.29 -31.20 50.68
CA GLY A 205 -14.35 -31.55 49.75
C GLY A 205 -14.09 -31.16 48.31
N THR A 206 -14.69 -31.87 47.37
CA THR A 206 -14.65 -31.54 45.95
C THR A 206 -15.97 -30.95 45.48
N GLY A 207 -15.94 -30.04 44.49
CA GLY A 207 -17.16 -29.64 43.80
C GLY A 207 -17.79 -30.81 43.04
N LEU A 208 -16.99 -31.43 42.19
CA LEU A 208 -17.33 -32.60 41.37
C LEU A 208 -16.21 -33.64 41.45
N LEU A 209 -16.49 -34.85 41.96
CA LEU A 209 -15.56 -35.98 41.96
C LEU A 209 -16.09 -37.12 41.11
N LEU A 210 -15.29 -37.54 40.12
CA LEU A 210 -15.54 -38.68 39.25
C LEU A 210 -14.37 -39.66 39.37
N LEU A 211 -14.64 -40.90 39.74
CA LEU A 211 -13.60 -41.91 39.97
C LEU A 211 -13.99 -43.25 39.35
N SER A 212 -13.21 -43.72 38.36
CA SER A 212 -13.32 -45.08 37.82
C SER A 212 -12.03 -45.88 38.07
N GLY A 213 -12.14 -46.96 38.85
CA GLY A 213 -11.00 -47.75 39.36
C GLY A 213 -10.33 -48.71 38.38
N GLY A 214 -11.00 -49.10 37.29
CA GLY A 214 -10.68 -50.35 36.58
C GLY A 214 -10.93 -50.31 35.06
N GLY A 215 -10.69 -49.16 34.43
CA GLY A 215 -10.70 -49.02 32.97
C GLY A 215 -11.90 -48.28 32.38
N GLY A 216 -12.88 -47.86 33.18
CA GLY A 216 -14.05 -47.14 32.70
C GLY A 216 -13.73 -45.70 32.28
N ASN A 217 -14.35 -45.24 31.19
CA ASN A 217 -14.20 -43.87 30.72
C ASN A 217 -14.89 -42.89 31.68
N VAL A 218 -14.23 -41.79 32.01
CA VAL A 218 -14.76 -40.71 32.84
C VAL A 218 -14.96 -39.48 31.97
N SER A 219 -16.19 -38.95 31.95
CA SER A 219 -16.51 -37.76 31.17
C SER A 219 -17.42 -36.79 31.93
N ALA A 220 -17.15 -35.49 31.77
CA ALA A 220 -18.03 -34.44 32.26
C ALA A 220 -18.18 -33.34 31.20
N ARG A 221 -19.42 -32.95 30.93
CA ARG A 221 -19.76 -31.78 30.13
C ARG A 221 -20.49 -30.77 31.02
N LEU A 222 -19.91 -29.60 31.23
CA LEU A 222 -20.51 -28.51 32.00
C LEU A 222 -20.66 -27.30 31.07
N ILE A 223 -21.91 -26.94 30.77
CA ILE A 223 -22.25 -25.81 29.89
C ILE A 223 -23.03 -24.74 30.66
N SER A 224 -23.22 -23.58 30.02
CA SER A 224 -23.99 -22.45 30.59
C SER A 224 -23.46 -21.95 31.94
N ASN A 225 -22.14 -21.99 32.13
CA ASN A 225 -21.42 -21.38 33.25
C ASN A 225 -21.83 -21.93 34.62
N THR A 226 -21.94 -23.26 34.77
CA THR A 226 -22.10 -23.90 36.09
C THR A 226 -21.13 -23.33 37.11
N THR A 227 -21.60 -22.99 38.31
CA THR A 227 -20.74 -22.45 39.38
C THR A 227 -20.27 -23.58 40.28
N ILE A 228 -18.97 -23.64 40.55
CA ILE A 228 -18.38 -24.59 41.49
C ILE A 228 -17.74 -23.78 42.62
N THR A 229 -18.33 -23.85 43.80
CA THR A 229 -17.99 -22.97 44.92
C THR A 229 -17.29 -23.73 46.04
N ASN A 230 -16.14 -23.22 46.50
CA ASN A 230 -15.62 -23.56 47.81
C ASN A 230 -16.37 -22.74 48.86
N ALA A 231 -17.32 -23.39 49.55
CA ALA A 231 -18.17 -22.80 50.57
C ALA A 231 -17.69 -23.15 52.00
N SER A 232 -16.49 -23.74 52.15
CA SER A 232 -15.96 -24.14 53.45
C SER A 232 -15.50 -22.98 54.34
N GLY A 233 -15.31 -21.79 53.75
CA GLY A 233 -14.75 -20.63 54.45
C GLY A 233 -13.25 -20.76 54.76
N ALA A 234 -12.59 -21.81 54.28
CA ALA A 234 -11.17 -22.08 54.46
C ALA A 234 -10.50 -22.44 53.12
N ALA A 235 -9.16 -22.43 53.12
CA ALA A 235 -8.41 -22.93 51.98
C ALA A 235 -8.77 -24.41 51.75
N ASN A 236 -9.13 -24.75 50.52
CA ASN A 236 -9.48 -26.11 50.16
C ASN A 236 -8.21 -26.93 49.82
N ASP A 237 -8.23 -28.23 50.12
CA ASP A 237 -7.10 -29.15 50.02
C ASP A 237 -7.18 -30.16 48.85
N THR A 238 -8.26 -30.16 48.06
CA THR A 238 -8.49 -31.15 46.97
C THR A 238 -8.74 -30.48 45.61
N ALA A 239 -9.97 -30.42 45.10
CA ALA A 239 -10.23 -29.85 43.77
C ALA A 239 -11.66 -29.36 43.52
N GLY A 240 -11.82 -28.39 42.63
CA GLY A 240 -13.14 -27.99 42.11
C GLY A 240 -13.77 -29.11 41.30
N ILE A 241 -13.05 -29.60 40.28
CA ILE A 241 -13.37 -30.83 39.54
C ILE A 241 -12.20 -31.81 39.71
N ALA A 242 -12.48 -33.03 40.12
CA ALA A 242 -11.53 -34.14 40.14
C ALA A 242 -12.08 -35.29 39.28
N ALA A 243 -11.33 -35.70 38.26
CA ALA A 243 -11.70 -36.80 37.38
C ALA A 243 -10.54 -37.79 37.23
N LEU A 244 -10.76 -39.04 37.62
CA LEU A 244 -9.73 -40.06 37.69
C LEU A 244 -10.20 -41.33 37.00
N SER A 245 -9.42 -41.84 36.05
CA SER A 245 -9.63 -43.16 35.43
C SER A 245 -8.32 -43.94 35.36
N PHE A 246 -8.34 -45.18 35.85
CA PHE A 246 -7.20 -46.07 35.75
C PHE A 246 -7.42 -47.07 34.60
N GLY A 247 -6.98 -46.73 33.39
CA GLY A 247 -7.08 -47.55 32.18
C GLY A 247 -8.06 -47.05 31.11
N GLY A 248 -9.02 -46.18 31.48
CA GLY A 248 -9.99 -45.57 30.56
C GLY A 248 -9.62 -44.14 30.16
N THR A 249 -10.45 -43.49 29.35
CA THR A 249 -10.27 -42.08 28.99
C THR A 249 -10.78 -41.14 30.08
N VAL A 250 -10.18 -39.95 30.20
CA VAL A 250 -10.68 -38.84 31.02
C VAL A 250 -10.94 -37.64 30.11
N THR A 251 -12.19 -37.18 30.05
CA THR A 251 -12.60 -36.07 29.17
C THR A 251 -13.48 -35.08 29.90
N ILE A 252 -12.97 -33.86 30.12
CA ILE A 252 -13.72 -32.77 30.73
C ILE A 252 -13.89 -31.64 29.71
N ALA A 253 -15.13 -31.26 29.43
CA ALA A 253 -15.47 -30.08 28.64
C ALA A 253 -16.30 -29.15 29.52
N SER A 254 -15.71 -28.04 29.97
CA SER A 254 -16.28 -27.19 31.01
C SER A 254 -16.19 -25.72 30.62
N ASN A 255 -17.27 -24.97 30.76
CA ASN A 255 -17.23 -23.51 30.87
C ASN A 255 -17.56 -23.04 32.30
N ALA A 256 -17.40 -23.93 33.28
CA ALA A 256 -17.73 -23.65 34.67
C ALA A 256 -16.85 -22.54 35.28
N ASN A 257 -17.44 -21.79 36.21
CA ASN A 257 -16.73 -20.85 37.06
C ASN A 257 -16.38 -21.54 38.38
N ILE A 258 -15.08 -21.74 38.63
CA ILE A 258 -14.56 -22.57 39.71
C ILE A 258 -13.84 -21.69 40.72
N GLY A 259 -14.37 -21.64 41.95
CA GLY A 259 -13.87 -20.79 43.02
C GLY A 259 -14.16 -19.30 42.80
N SER A 260 -13.61 -18.47 43.68
CA SER A 260 -13.68 -17.01 43.56
C SER A 260 -12.40 -16.34 44.09
N ALA A 261 -12.29 -15.03 43.91
CA ALA A 261 -11.11 -14.27 44.35
C ALA A 261 -10.90 -14.37 45.87
N GLY A 262 -9.78 -14.97 46.27
CA GLY A 262 -9.39 -15.15 47.68
C GLY A 262 -8.91 -16.57 47.98
N ALA A 263 -7.90 -16.73 48.83
CA ALA A 263 -7.35 -18.05 49.15
C ALA A 263 -8.38 -18.98 49.82
N ALA A 264 -9.26 -18.44 50.66
CA ALA A 264 -10.31 -19.19 51.36
C ALA A 264 -11.52 -19.58 50.49
N THR A 265 -11.60 -19.06 49.26
CA THR A 265 -12.67 -19.34 48.30
C THR A 265 -12.15 -19.96 47.00
N SER A 266 -10.83 -20.16 46.91
CA SER A 266 -10.15 -20.90 45.85
C SER A 266 -10.10 -22.39 46.19
N PHE A 267 -9.96 -23.23 45.16
CA PHE A 267 -9.62 -24.64 45.33
C PHE A 267 -8.09 -24.84 45.36
N LYS A 268 -7.60 -25.96 45.94
CA LYS A 268 -6.18 -26.31 45.76
C LYS A 268 -5.85 -26.47 44.27
N ASN A 269 -6.63 -27.34 43.62
CA ASN A 269 -6.65 -27.50 42.17
C ASN A 269 -8.01 -27.03 41.62
N GLY A 270 -8.03 -26.19 40.59
CA GLY A 270 -9.30 -25.84 39.93
C GLY A 270 -9.91 -27.08 39.28
N ILE A 271 -9.14 -27.70 38.38
CA ILE A 271 -9.47 -28.97 37.73
C ILE A 271 -8.28 -29.92 37.90
N GLN A 272 -8.54 -31.13 38.38
CA GLN A 272 -7.57 -32.21 38.51
C GLN A 272 -7.99 -33.42 37.67
N LEU A 273 -7.14 -33.83 36.74
CA LEU A 273 -7.33 -34.99 35.88
C LEU A 273 -6.19 -35.98 36.09
N ASN A 274 -6.52 -37.25 36.33
CA ASN A 274 -5.53 -38.32 36.45
C ASN A 274 -5.94 -39.50 35.57
N GLY A 275 -5.10 -39.86 34.61
CA GLY A 275 -5.29 -41.03 33.76
C GLY A 275 -4.12 -42.02 33.85
N SER A 276 -4.40 -43.28 33.57
CA SER A 276 -3.37 -44.31 33.32
C SER A 276 -3.77 -45.23 32.17
N GLY A 277 -2.84 -46.08 31.70
CA GLY A 277 -3.10 -47.01 30.61
C GLY A 277 -3.09 -46.35 29.22
N SER A 278 -3.89 -46.85 28.29
CA SER A 278 -3.94 -46.36 26.90
C SER A 278 -4.96 -45.23 26.67
N GLY A 279 -5.81 -44.92 27.65
CA GLY A 279 -6.83 -43.89 27.54
C GLY A 279 -6.25 -42.48 27.55
N ASN A 280 -6.83 -41.58 26.77
CA ASN A 280 -6.40 -40.18 26.72
C ASN A 280 -6.91 -39.37 27.92
N VAL A 281 -6.18 -38.33 28.30
CA VAL A 281 -6.63 -37.29 29.24
C VAL A 281 -6.82 -36.00 28.47
N SER A 282 -8.01 -35.40 28.57
CA SER A 282 -8.40 -34.27 27.74
C SER A 282 -9.24 -33.26 28.52
N LEU A 283 -8.89 -31.98 28.37
CA LEU A 283 -9.61 -30.86 28.96
C LEU A 283 -9.89 -29.78 27.93
N PHE A 284 -11.11 -29.28 27.91
CA PHE A 284 -11.46 -27.97 27.35
C PHE A 284 -12.07 -27.09 28.46
N GLN A 285 -11.46 -25.96 28.76
CA GLN A 285 -11.92 -25.02 29.79
C GLN A 285 -12.23 -23.63 29.20
N GLY A 286 -13.49 -23.19 29.34
CA GLY A 286 -13.96 -21.88 28.85
C GLY A 286 -14.34 -20.86 29.92
N GLY A 287 -14.44 -21.28 31.19
CA GLY A 287 -14.87 -20.41 32.30
C GLY A 287 -13.71 -19.85 33.13
N THR A 288 -14.02 -19.34 34.31
CA THR A 288 -13.04 -18.82 35.26
C THR A 288 -12.58 -19.87 36.28
N ILE A 289 -11.30 -19.82 36.67
CA ILE A 289 -10.72 -20.69 37.71
C ILE A 289 -9.93 -19.84 38.69
N PHE A 290 -10.19 -20.04 39.98
CA PHE A 290 -9.37 -19.56 41.09
C PHE A 290 -8.79 -20.74 41.86
N ALA A 291 -7.46 -20.84 41.89
CA ALA A 291 -6.76 -21.95 42.54
C ALA A 291 -5.50 -21.50 43.30
N THR A 292 -5.04 -22.30 44.26
CA THR A 292 -3.84 -22.00 45.04
C THR A 292 -2.60 -22.77 44.59
N THR A 293 -2.75 -23.99 44.09
CA THR A 293 -1.64 -24.88 43.66
C THR A 293 -1.64 -25.15 42.16
N ALA A 294 -2.78 -25.49 41.56
CA ALA A 294 -2.88 -25.61 40.11
C ALA A 294 -4.23 -25.14 39.59
N GLY A 295 -4.27 -24.25 38.59
CA GLY A 295 -5.53 -23.94 37.92
C GLY A 295 -6.07 -25.20 37.24
N VAL A 296 -5.20 -25.85 36.47
CA VAL A 296 -5.40 -27.18 35.93
C VAL A 296 -4.21 -28.05 36.29
N ARG A 297 -4.47 -29.22 36.88
CA ARG A 297 -3.49 -30.30 37.07
C ARG A 297 -3.93 -31.52 36.29
N ALA A 298 -3.27 -31.81 35.18
CA ALA A 298 -3.59 -32.95 34.35
C ALA A 298 -2.37 -33.88 34.26
N GLU A 299 -2.56 -35.12 34.66
CA GLU A 299 -1.48 -36.10 34.79
C GLU A 299 -1.84 -37.41 34.08
N HIS A 300 -0.86 -37.98 33.38
CA HIS A 300 -1.02 -39.26 32.70
C HIS A 300 0.20 -40.17 32.89
N SER A 301 -0.02 -41.42 33.30
CA SER A 301 1.07 -42.38 33.58
C SER A 301 1.22 -43.51 32.54
N GLY A 302 0.40 -43.56 31.50
CA GLY A 302 0.44 -44.59 30.45
C GLY A 302 0.78 -44.08 29.04
N ALA A 303 0.27 -44.77 28.01
CA ALA A 303 0.53 -44.48 26.60
C ALA A 303 -0.44 -43.47 25.95
N GLY A 304 -1.61 -43.24 26.54
CA GLY A 304 -2.57 -42.23 26.09
C GLY A 304 -2.03 -40.80 26.08
N ARG A 305 -2.57 -39.99 25.17
CA ARG A 305 -2.21 -38.58 24.99
C ARG A 305 -2.86 -37.70 26.05
N LEU A 306 -2.15 -36.69 26.52
CA LEU A 306 -2.63 -35.67 27.44
C LEU A 306 -2.78 -34.34 26.70
N TRP A 307 -3.97 -33.72 26.69
CA TRP A 307 -4.12 -32.36 26.18
C TRP A 307 -5.03 -31.46 27.02
N VAL A 308 -4.68 -30.19 27.08
CA VAL A 308 -5.39 -29.15 27.82
C VAL A 308 -5.58 -27.93 26.92
N ASP A 309 -6.84 -27.57 26.67
CA ASP A 309 -7.20 -26.39 25.88
C ASP A 309 -7.98 -25.39 26.74
N THR A 310 -7.62 -24.10 26.66
CA THR A 310 -8.42 -23.01 27.23
C THR A 310 -8.99 -22.11 26.13
N ALA A 311 -10.26 -21.74 26.27
CA ALA A 311 -10.95 -20.91 25.28
C ALA A 311 -10.57 -19.43 25.40
N ALA A 312 -10.76 -18.67 24.32
CA ALA A 312 -10.67 -17.21 24.38
C ALA A 312 -11.67 -16.66 25.41
N GLY A 313 -11.23 -15.72 26.25
CA GLY A 313 -12.03 -15.15 27.34
C GLY A 313 -12.06 -15.98 28.63
N SER A 314 -11.54 -17.21 28.64
CA SER A 314 -11.33 -17.95 29.90
C SER A 314 -10.26 -17.27 30.77
N VAL A 315 -10.35 -17.46 32.09
CA VAL A 315 -9.41 -16.85 33.05
C VAL A 315 -8.99 -17.87 34.08
N ILE A 316 -7.68 -18.06 34.25
CA ILE A 316 -7.09 -18.84 35.34
C ILE A 316 -6.28 -17.88 36.20
N THR A 317 -6.68 -17.72 37.46
CA THR A 317 -5.98 -16.88 38.45
C THR A 317 -5.47 -17.75 39.57
N MET A 318 -4.17 -17.68 39.80
CA MET A 318 -3.53 -18.36 40.92
C MET A 318 -3.44 -17.40 42.11
N ALA A 319 -4.03 -17.78 43.24
CA ALA A 319 -3.93 -17.06 44.51
C ALA A 319 -2.74 -17.53 45.38
N GLY A 320 -2.06 -18.60 44.97
CA GLY A 320 -0.85 -19.15 45.62
C GLY A 320 0.31 -19.34 44.64
N GLY A 321 1.45 -19.83 45.14
CA GLY A 321 2.69 -19.99 44.37
C GLY A 321 2.73 -21.19 43.41
N GLY A 322 1.58 -21.59 42.87
CA GLY A 322 1.40 -22.78 42.04
C GLY A 322 1.63 -22.58 40.53
N SER A 323 1.06 -23.47 39.72
CA SER A 323 1.08 -23.39 38.24
C SER A 323 -0.31 -23.03 37.71
N GLY A 324 -0.41 -22.19 36.68
CA GLY A 324 -1.69 -21.98 35.99
C GLY A 324 -2.21 -23.27 35.36
N ILE A 325 -1.38 -23.89 34.51
CA ILE A 325 -1.59 -25.23 33.96
C ILE A 325 -0.37 -26.09 34.27
N GLN A 326 -0.60 -27.26 34.83
CA GLN A 326 0.40 -28.31 35.04
C GLN A 326 -0.06 -29.56 34.26
N ALA A 327 0.61 -29.85 33.15
CA ALA A 327 0.34 -30.99 32.29
C ALA A 327 1.55 -31.94 32.32
N ILE A 328 1.44 -33.08 33.01
CA ILE A 328 2.56 -33.99 33.27
C ILE A 328 2.26 -35.38 32.71
N SER A 329 3.16 -35.89 31.86
CA SER A 329 3.18 -37.29 31.43
C SER A 329 4.35 -38.01 32.08
N THR A 330 4.07 -39.03 32.90
CA THR A 330 5.06 -39.99 33.40
C THR A 330 5.09 -41.29 32.59
N GLY A 331 4.19 -41.43 31.61
CA GLY A 331 4.13 -42.55 30.67
C GLY A 331 4.80 -42.24 29.33
N THR A 332 4.28 -42.79 28.23
CA THR A 332 4.82 -42.66 26.86
C THR A 332 3.98 -41.76 25.94
N GLY A 333 2.85 -41.24 26.44
CA GLY A 333 1.98 -40.35 25.67
C GLY A 333 2.51 -38.93 25.46
N ALA A 334 2.01 -38.29 24.39
CA ALA A 334 2.27 -36.89 24.07
C ALA A 334 1.57 -35.90 25.04
N VAL A 335 2.07 -34.67 25.13
CA VAL A 335 1.49 -33.59 25.96
C VAL A 335 1.23 -32.36 25.08
N ASP A 336 0.00 -31.88 25.06
CA ASP A 336 -0.37 -30.67 24.31
C ASP A 336 -1.09 -29.67 25.21
N VAL A 337 -0.71 -28.40 25.13
CA VAL A 337 -1.37 -27.32 25.87
C VAL A 337 -1.66 -26.15 24.93
N THR A 338 -2.93 -25.81 24.74
CA THR A 338 -3.34 -24.62 24.01
C THR A 338 -3.98 -23.63 24.97
N THR A 339 -3.47 -22.40 25.03
CA THR A 339 -4.03 -21.35 25.89
C THR A 339 -4.52 -20.19 25.05
N ALA A 340 -5.83 -19.98 24.92
CA ALA A 340 -6.39 -18.78 24.30
C ALA A 340 -6.93 -17.76 25.33
N GLY A 341 -7.08 -18.16 26.60
CA GLY A 341 -7.50 -17.31 27.70
C GLY A 341 -6.35 -16.56 28.40
N THR A 342 -6.65 -16.00 29.57
CA THR A 342 -5.66 -15.35 30.45
C THR A 342 -5.24 -16.27 31.59
N ILE A 343 -3.94 -16.38 31.86
CA ILE A 343 -3.37 -17.09 33.00
C ILE A 343 -2.52 -16.10 33.81
N SER A 344 -2.76 -16.01 35.12
CA SER A 344 -2.05 -15.06 35.98
C SER A 344 -1.75 -15.58 37.40
N GLY A 345 -0.74 -14.99 38.05
CA GLY A 345 -0.48 -15.12 39.49
C GLY A 345 0.40 -16.30 39.92
N GLY A 346 0.53 -17.35 39.09
CA GLY A 346 1.29 -18.55 39.46
C GLY A 346 2.81 -18.35 39.37
N VAL A 347 3.58 -19.19 40.07
CA VAL A 347 5.04 -19.30 39.84
C VAL A 347 5.30 -19.73 38.39
N PHE A 348 4.53 -20.70 37.89
CA PHE A 348 4.50 -21.06 36.48
C PHE A 348 3.17 -20.67 35.83
N GLY A 349 3.22 -20.21 34.58
CA GLY A 349 2.02 -20.02 33.77
C GLY A 349 1.54 -21.36 33.22
N VAL A 350 2.37 -21.98 32.39
CA VAL A 350 2.20 -23.32 31.84
C VAL A 350 3.45 -24.15 32.14
N GLN A 351 3.25 -25.29 32.77
CA GLN A 351 4.25 -26.32 33.00
C GLN A 351 3.82 -27.58 32.24
N ALA A 352 4.41 -27.81 31.07
CA ALA A 352 4.21 -29.02 30.26
C ALA A 352 5.45 -29.90 30.41
N SER A 353 5.29 -31.11 30.97
CA SER A 353 6.43 -31.95 31.31
C SER A 353 6.25 -33.41 30.95
N MET A 354 7.28 -34.02 30.39
CA MET A 354 7.41 -35.46 30.24
C MET A 354 8.59 -35.95 31.07
N LEU A 355 8.31 -36.82 32.05
CA LEU A 355 9.31 -37.26 33.04
C LEU A 355 9.92 -38.63 32.71
N ASN A 356 9.37 -39.34 31.72
CA ASN A 356 9.87 -40.63 31.28
C ASN A 356 10.99 -40.46 30.24
N VAL A 357 12.20 -40.89 30.58
CA VAL A 357 13.38 -40.86 29.71
C VAL A 357 13.23 -41.70 28.44
N LEU A 358 12.33 -42.68 28.43
CA LEU A 358 12.01 -43.51 27.27
C LEU A 358 10.91 -42.92 26.38
N ASN A 359 10.34 -41.77 26.75
CA ASN A 359 9.26 -41.15 25.99
C ASN A 359 9.80 -40.45 24.74
N ALA A 360 9.39 -40.93 23.56
CA ALA A 360 9.75 -40.36 22.27
C ALA A 360 8.67 -39.41 21.69
N SER A 361 7.56 -39.22 22.40
CA SER A 361 6.47 -38.34 22.00
C SER A 361 6.83 -36.86 22.18
N ASN A 362 6.10 -35.98 21.48
CA ASN A 362 6.37 -34.55 21.50
C ASN A 362 5.57 -33.80 22.56
N ILE A 363 6.12 -32.67 23.02
CA ILE A 363 5.38 -31.65 23.77
C ILE A 363 5.01 -30.52 22.79
N MET A 364 3.75 -30.11 22.78
CA MET A 364 3.29 -28.93 22.05
C MET A 364 2.66 -27.92 23.02
N VAL A 365 3.09 -26.66 22.97
CA VAL A 365 2.48 -25.55 23.71
C VAL A 365 2.15 -24.41 22.75
N ALA A 366 0.88 -24.03 22.67
CA ALA A 366 0.42 -22.92 21.84
C ALA A 366 -0.24 -21.84 22.73
N ALA A 367 0.40 -20.69 22.88
CA ALA A 367 -0.10 -19.56 23.64
C ALA A 367 -0.68 -18.49 22.69
N ASN A 368 -2.01 -18.45 22.60
CA ASN A 368 -2.79 -17.48 21.84
C ASN A 368 -3.43 -16.39 22.72
N GLY A 369 -3.31 -16.49 24.05
CA GLY A 369 -3.77 -15.52 25.04
C GLY A 369 -2.63 -15.06 25.96
N ASN A 370 -2.98 -14.36 27.04
CA ASN A 370 -1.99 -13.75 27.93
C ASN A 370 -1.58 -14.70 29.06
N ILE A 371 -0.28 -14.89 29.27
CA ILE A 371 0.30 -15.67 30.35
C ILE A 371 1.26 -14.77 31.13
N THR A 372 0.93 -14.48 32.38
CA THR A 372 1.81 -13.75 33.30
C THR A 372 2.08 -14.59 34.54
N ALA A 373 3.32 -15.03 34.68
CA ALA A 373 3.77 -15.83 35.81
C ALA A 373 4.79 -15.05 36.64
N ALA A 374 4.79 -15.28 37.95
CA ALA A 374 5.73 -14.68 38.88
C ALA A 374 7.18 -15.11 38.60
N ASN A 375 7.41 -16.34 38.12
CA ASN A 375 8.76 -16.86 37.85
C ASN A 375 8.95 -17.19 36.37
N THR A 376 8.36 -18.29 35.87
CA THR A 376 8.54 -18.74 34.49
C THR A 376 7.19 -18.86 33.77
N ALA A 377 7.00 -18.19 32.64
CA ALA A 377 5.68 -18.22 32.01
C ALA A 377 5.37 -19.56 31.33
N ILE A 378 6.28 -20.07 30.50
CA ILE A 378 6.13 -21.39 29.89
C ILE A 378 7.38 -22.22 30.18
N ALA A 379 7.19 -23.39 30.80
CA ALA A 379 8.22 -24.41 30.94
C ALA A 379 7.76 -25.68 30.21
N ALA A 380 8.38 -25.98 29.07
CA ALA A 380 8.10 -27.15 28.25
C ALA A 380 9.34 -28.07 28.24
N VAL A 381 9.27 -29.17 29.01
CA VAL A 381 10.45 -29.98 29.35
C VAL A 381 10.15 -31.47 29.14
N THR A 382 10.95 -32.15 28.33
CA THR A 382 10.94 -33.61 28.22
C THR A 382 12.30 -34.18 28.63
N GLN A 383 12.28 -35.21 29.48
CA GLN A 383 13.45 -36.02 29.80
C GLN A 383 13.74 -37.10 28.74
N GLY A 384 12.82 -37.30 27.79
CA GLY A 384 12.97 -38.27 26.71
C GLY A 384 13.53 -37.67 25.42
N THR A 385 13.39 -38.40 24.31
CA THR A 385 13.95 -38.04 23.00
C THR A 385 13.00 -37.23 22.11
N GLY A 386 11.81 -36.91 22.61
CA GLY A 386 10.80 -36.14 21.91
C GLY A 386 11.21 -34.70 21.61
N SER A 387 10.52 -34.09 20.64
CA SER A 387 10.67 -32.69 20.29
C SER A 387 9.73 -31.81 21.11
N VAL A 388 10.14 -30.56 21.38
CA VAL A 388 9.29 -29.55 22.04
C VAL A 388 8.96 -28.44 21.05
N LEU A 389 7.67 -28.16 20.86
CA LEU A 389 7.17 -27.12 19.97
C LEU A 389 6.42 -26.07 20.79
N VAL A 390 6.90 -24.82 20.77
CA VAL A 390 6.23 -23.69 21.43
C VAL A 390 5.85 -22.63 20.39
N SER A 391 4.59 -22.22 20.37
CA SER A 391 4.07 -21.17 19.48
C SER A 391 3.42 -20.06 20.30
N ILE A 392 3.83 -18.82 20.08
CA ILE A 392 3.23 -17.62 20.68
C ILE A 392 2.51 -16.85 19.58
N GLY A 393 1.18 -16.78 19.67
CA GLY A 393 0.31 -16.14 18.70
C GLY A 393 0.47 -14.62 18.66
N ALA A 394 0.09 -14.01 17.53
CA ALA A 394 0.08 -12.55 17.41
C ALA A 394 -0.88 -11.93 18.43
N GLY A 395 -0.40 -10.90 19.16
CA GLY A 395 -1.15 -10.24 20.23
C GLY A 395 -1.13 -10.96 21.58
N ALA A 396 -0.59 -12.18 21.67
CA ALA A 396 -0.36 -12.87 22.94
C ALA A 396 0.84 -12.27 23.68
N THR A 397 0.74 -12.19 25.01
CA THR A 397 1.86 -11.81 25.90
C THR A 397 2.23 -12.97 26.81
N VAL A 398 3.51 -13.34 26.84
CA VAL A 398 4.06 -14.40 27.68
C VAL A 398 5.18 -13.84 28.54
N GLN A 399 4.91 -13.68 29.83
CA GLN A 399 5.81 -12.98 30.76
C GLN A 399 6.14 -13.81 32.00
N GLY A 400 7.41 -14.21 32.14
CA GLY A 400 7.96 -14.78 33.37
C GLY A 400 8.70 -13.70 34.17
N ALA A 401 8.02 -13.08 35.14
CA ALA A 401 8.45 -11.82 35.74
C ALA A 401 9.84 -11.88 36.43
N ALA A 402 10.12 -12.94 37.18
CA ALA A 402 11.37 -13.07 37.93
C ALA A 402 12.46 -13.91 37.22
N SER A 403 12.11 -14.73 36.22
CA SER A 403 13.06 -15.65 35.58
C SER A 403 12.88 -15.72 34.07
N ILE A 404 12.20 -16.73 33.53
CA ILE A 404 12.25 -17.04 32.09
C ILE A 404 10.87 -16.82 31.46
N GLY A 405 10.79 -16.12 30.32
CA GLY A 405 9.56 -16.07 29.52
C GLY A 405 9.18 -17.46 29.00
N VAL A 406 10.07 -18.06 28.20
CA VAL A 406 9.89 -19.41 27.63
C VAL A 406 11.14 -20.27 27.88
N LEU A 407 10.97 -21.36 28.63
CA LEU A 407 11.97 -22.40 28.86
C LEU A 407 11.61 -23.65 28.04
N VAL A 408 12.54 -24.09 27.19
CA VAL A 408 12.39 -25.31 26.39
C VAL A 408 13.56 -26.26 26.62
N ALA A 409 13.25 -27.51 26.96
CA ALA A 409 14.26 -28.57 27.08
C ALA A 409 13.72 -29.86 26.50
N GLY A 410 14.20 -30.26 25.32
CA GLY A 410 13.85 -31.56 24.74
C GLY A 410 15.03 -32.20 24.03
N GLY A 411 15.13 -33.52 24.10
CA GLY A 411 16.21 -34.27 23.46
C GLY A 411 16.15 -34.28 21.91
N GLY A 412 14.99 -33.98 21.33
CA GLY A 412 14.75 -33.94 19.88
C GLY A 412 15.07 -32.60 19.21
N VAL A 413 14.26 -32.23 18.21
CA VAL A 413 14.38 -30.96 17.48
C VAL A 413 13.33 -29.98 18.01
N ASN A 414 13.78 -29.01 18.78
CA ASN A 414 12.91 -28.04 19.43
C ASN A 414 12.62 -26.86 18.49
N THR A 415 11.38 -26.37 18.52
CA THR A 415 10.95 -25.23 17.70
C THR A 415 10.23 -24.21 18.57
N ILE A 416 10.60 -22.94 18.46
CA ILE A 416 9.92 -21.82 19.09
C ILE A 416 9.53 -20.81 18.01
N THR A 417 8.24 -20.57 17.84
CA THR A 417 7.73 -19.53 16.93
C THR A 417 7.13 -18.41 17.76
N ASN A 418 7.69 -17.21 17.68
CA ASN A 418 7.19 -16.04 18.37
C ASN A 418 6.59 -15.04 17.39
N ASN A 419 5.27 -14.90 17.40
CA ASN A 419 4.54 -13.83 16.72
C ASN A 419 3.99 -12.78 17.70
N GLY A 420 4.10 -13.01 19.01
CA GLY A 420 3.60 -12.15 20.08
C GLY A 420 4.72 -11.44 20.85
N ALA A 421 4.52 -11.25 22.15
CA ALA A 421 5.49 -10.65 23.05
C ALA A 421 5.96 -11.67 24.10
N ILE A 422 7.27 -11.93 24.16
CA ILE A 422 7.91 -12.75 25.20
C ILE A 422 8.75 -11.83 26.10
N ALA A 423 8.58 -11.95 27.41
CA ALA A 423 9.37 -11.21 28.38
C ALA A 423 9.78 -12.05 29.59
N GLY A 424 10.97 -11.80 30.10
CA GLY A 424 11.44 -12.31 31.39
C GLY A 424 12.80 -11.72 31.74
N ASN A 425 13.36 -12.10 32.89
CA ASN A 425 14.78 -11.83 33.18
C ASN A 425 15.65 -12.41 32.05
N ILE A 426 15.30 -13.62 31.59
CA ILE A 426 15.66 -14.16 30.29
C ILE A 426 14.38 -14.32 29.45
N GLY A 427 14.38 -13.83 28.20
CA GLY A 427 13.22 -13.98 27.32
C GLY A 427 12.98 -15.45 26.96
N ILE A 428 13.95 -16.07 26.29
CA ILE A 428 13.93 -17.48 25.89
C ILE A 428 15.20 -18.17 26.40
N ALA A 429 15.04 -19.36 26.99
CA ALA A 429 16.16 -20.22 27.35
C ALA A 429 15.92 -21.65 26.84
N THR A 430 16.94 -22.25 26.23
CA THR A 430 16.93 -23.68 25.89
C THR A 430 18.13 -24.42 26.45
N SER A 431 17.97 -25.69 26.82
CA SER A 431 19.02 -26.47 27.51
C SER A 431 19.40 -27.81 26.87
N LEU A 432 18.58 -28.36 25.97
CA LEU A 432 18.80 -29.67 25.34
C LEU A 432 18.35 -29.64 23.87
N GLY A 433 18.88 -30.57 23.08
CA GLY A 433 18.49 -30.79 21.68
C GLY A 433 18.86 -29.63 20.76
N ARG A 434 18.56 -29.81 19.47
CA ARG A 434 18.73 -28.74 18.48
C ARG A 434 17.50 -27.83 18.51
N THR A 435 17.69 -26.53 18.65
CA THR A 435 16.59 -25.55 18.74
C THR A 435 16.56 -24.63 17.52
N ALA A 436 15.38 -24.46 16.91
CA ALA A 436 15.10 -23.39 15.96
C ALA A 436 14.12 -22.38 16.57
N VAL A 437 14.52 -21.12 16.67
CA VAL A 437 13.69 -20.01 17.16
C VAL A 437 13.44 -19.04 16.02
N THR A 438 12.18 -18.81 15.66
CA THR A 438 11.76 -17.79 14.69
C THR A 438 11.02 -16.68 15.40
N ASN A 439 11.59 -15.47 15.39
CA ASN A 439 11.00 -14.28 15.99
C ASN A 439 10.46 -13.33 14.93
N THR A 440 9.15 -13.10 14.95
CA THR A 440 8.48 -12.01 14.21
C THR A 440 7.80 -10.99 15.13
N GLY A 441 7.87 -11.20 16.45
CA GLY A 441 7.34 -10.31 17.48
C GLY A 441 8.44 -9.71 18.36
N SER A 442 8.18 -9.53 19.64
CA SER A 442 9.16 -8.98 20.58
C SER A 442 9.68 -10.05 21.56
N ILE A 443 10.99 -10.02 21.83
CA ILE A 443 11.62 -10.81 22.89
C ILE A 443 12.41 -9.84 23.78
N THR A 444 12.07 -9.82 25.07
CA THR A 444 12.67 -8.94 26.07
C THR A 444 13.33 -9.76 27.19
N GLY A 445 14.64 -9.58 27.34
CA GLY A 445 15.43 -10.06 28.47
C GLY A 445 15.76 -8.90 29.40
N THR A 446 14.96 -8.70 30.45
CA THR A 446 15.15 -7.60 31.41
C THR A 446 16.45 -7.72 32.22
N GLY A 447 17.00 -8.94 32.32
CA GLY A 447 18.32 -9.23 32.91
C GLY A 447 19.50 -9.08 31.95
N GLY A 448 19.27 -8.57 30.73
CA GLY A 448 20.29 -8.36 29.72
C GLY A 448 20.48 -9.49 28.72
N ILE A 449 19.93 -10.69 28.97
CA ILE A 449 19.93 -11.81 28.02
C ILE A 449 18.51 -12.03 27.51
N ALA A 450 18.26 -11.74 26.23
CA ALA A 450 16.96 -11.96 25.61
C ALA A 450 16.76 -13.42 25.18
N VAL A 451 17.81 -14.04 24.63
CA VAL A 451 17.80 -15.42 24.14
C VAL A 451 19.09 -16.10 24.55
N ILE A 452 19.00 -17.29 25.14
CA ILE A 452 20.14 -18.18 25.35
C ILE A 452 19.82 -19.56 24.79
N LEU A 453 20.60 -20.00 23.81
CA LEU A 453 20.48 -21.30 23.19
C LEU A 453 21.68 -22.14 23.60
N LEU A 454 21.44 -23.14 24.44
CA LEU A 454 22.44 -24.15 24.76
C LEU A 454 22.33 -25.32 23.77
N GLY A 455 23.37 -26.15 23.70
CA GLY A 455 23.42 -27.28 22.78
C GLY A 455 24.33 -27.01 21.59
N ALA A 456 23.92 -27.44 20.39
CA ALA A 456 24.67 -27.22 19.17
C ALA A 456 23.72 -27.19 17.97
N ASN A 457 24.13 -26.52 16.90
CA ASN A 457 23.42 -26.40 15.63
C ASN A 457 22.06 -25.69 15.77
N ASN A 458 21.94 -24.79 16.75
CA ASN A 458 20.74 -23.99 16.94
C ASN A 458 20.63 -22.91 15.86
N LEU A 459 19.39 -22.52 15.56
CA LEU A 459 19.09 -21.42 14.66
C LEU A 459 18.24 -20.39 15.40
N PHE A 460 18.72 -19.15 15.51
CA PHE A 460 17.90 -18.01 15.92
C PHE A 460 17.67 -17.11 14.71
N SER A 461 16.42 -16.94 14.30
CA SER A 461 16.04 -16.13 13.15
C SER A 461 15.19 -14.94 13.56
N MET A 462 15.70 -13.74 13.29
CA MET A 462 14.92 -12.49 13.30
C MET A 462 14.24 -12.32 11.94
N SER A 463 12.91 -12.22 11.89
CA SER A 463 12.15 -12.23 10.65
C SER A 463 10.98 -11.24 10.65
N GLY A 464 10.89 -10.41 9.61
CA GLY A 464 9.81 -9.43 9.45
C GLY A 464 10.07 -8.08 10.13
N SER A 465 9.21 -7.12 9.84
CA SER A 465 9.37 -5.71 10.23
C SER A 465 9.05 -5.41 11.70
N ALA A 466 8.35 -6.31 12.40
CA ALA A 466 8.00 -6.14 13.82
C ALA A 466 8.96 -6.88 14.77
N ALA A 467 9.91 -7.65 14.23
CA ALA A 467 10.86 -8.42 15.04
C ALA A 467 11.75 -7.47 15.85
N THR A 468 11.69 -7.57 17.16
CA THR A 468 12.52 -6.78 18.09
C THR A 468 13.17 -7.67 19.13
N LEU A 469 14.36 -7.25 19.56
CA LEU A 469 15.14 -7.89 20.62
C LEU A 469 15.57 -6.81 21.62
N THR A 470 15.37 -7.06 22.91
CA THR A 470 15.89 -6.22 23.99
C THR A 470 16.72 -7.09 24.93
N GLY A 471 18.04 -6.93 24.89
CA GLY A 471 19.01 -7.83 25.51
C GLY A 471 19.81 -8.62 24.47
N GLN A 472 20.80 -9.38 24.91
CA GLN A 472 21.67 -10.17 24.02
C GLN A 472 21.05 -11.52 23.63
N ALA A 473 21.36 -11.97 22.41
CA ALA A 473 21.17 -13.36 22.00
C ALA A 473 22.52 -14.10 22.11
N VAL A 474 22.55 -15.19 22.86
CA VAL A 474 23.74 -16.00 23.14
C VAL A 474 23.54 -17.41 22.59
N GLY A 475 24.53 -17.91 21.84
CA GLY A 475 24.58 -19.29 21.32
C GLY A 475 25.63 -20.14 22.04
N SER A 476 25.95 -21.30 21.47
CA SER A 476 26.76 -22.36 22.10
C SER A 476 27.83 -22.99 21.19
N GLY A 477 28.25 -22.30 20.14
CA GLY A 477 29.43 -22.62 19.33
C GLY A 477 29.08 -22.81 17.86
N THR A 478 28.33 -23.85 17.51
CA THR A 478 27.93 -24.16 16.11
C THR A 478 26.58 -23.56 15.70
N ASP A 479 26.14 -22.53 16.41
CA ASP A 479 24.83 -21.93 16.22
C ASP A 479 24.85 -20.86 15.12
N THR A 480 23.69 -20.62 14.50
CA THR A 480 23.50 -19.60 13.47
C THR A 480 22.54 -18.52 13.97
N PHE A 481 22.97 -17.27 13.91
CA PHE A 481 22.10 -16.10 14.02
C PHE A 481 21.71 -15.67 12.60
N ARG A 482 20.41 -15.58 12.31
CA ARG A 482 19.91 -15.28 10.96
C ARG A 482 18.98 -14.06 10.93
N PHE A 483 19.20 -13.22 9.93
CA PHE A 483 18.24 -12.22 9.48
C PHE A 483 17.49 -12.75 8.26
N ALA A 484 16.16 -12.78 8.31
CA ALA A 484 15.31 -13.36 7.25
C ALA A 484 14.00 -12.58 7.06
N GLY A 485 13.04 -13.19 6.36
CA GLY A 485 11.69 -12.64 6.12
C GLY A 485 11.58 -11.74 4.91
N ALA A 486 10.58 -10.86 4.93
CA ALA A 486 10.30 -9.85 3.91
C ALA A 486 10.20 -8.45 4.55
N GLY A 487 10.31 -7.40 3.74
CA GLY A 487 10.28 -6.02 4.22
C GLY A 487 11.63 -5.53 4.76
N GLY A 488 11.61 -4.39 5.45
CA GLY A 488 12.79 -3.76 6.04
C GLY A 488 12.76 -3.79 7.57
N ASN A 489 13.91 -3.94 8.23
CA ASN A 489 14.05 -3.77 9.67
C ASN A 489 15.47 -3.29 10.08
N THR A 490 15.61 -2.74 11.27
CA THR A 490 16.87 -2.28 11.84
C THR A 490 17.24 -3.12 13.06
N PHE A 491 18.51 -3.48 13.20
CA PHE A 491 19.01 -4.28 14.32
C PHE A 491 20.32 -3.73 14.88
N ASP A 492 20.42 -3.65 16.20
CA ASP A 492 21.66 -3.29 16.88
C ASP A 492 22.55 -4.53 17.06
N VAL A 493 23.67 -4.59 16.33
CA VAL A 493 24.58 -5.74 16.36
C VAL A 493 25.32 -5.94 17.67
N SER A 494 25.27 -4.98 18.61
CA SER A 494 25.77 -5.17 19.98
C SER A 494 24.93 -6.17 20.79
N GLN A 495 23.72 -6.48 20.31
CA GLN A 495 22.83 -7.49 20.88
C GLN A 495 23.21 -8.92 20.43
N ILE A 496 24.14 -9.09 19.49
CA ILE A 496 24.68 -10.41 19.15
C ILE A 496 25.74 -10.76 20.19
N GLY A 497 25.40 -11.68 21.09
CA GLY A 497 26.31 -12.19 22.12
C GLY A 497 27.33 -13.18 21.58
N SER A 498 27.94 -13.97 22.48
CA SER A 498 28.91 -15.00 22.13
C SER A 498 28.25 -16.30 21.62
N GLY A 499 29.07 -17.24 21.14
CA GLY A 499 28.64 -18.61 20.83
C GLY A 499 27.95 -18.80 19.48
N TRP A 500 28.07 -17.84 18.56
CA TRP A 500 27.60 -17.99 17.18
C TRP A 500 28.76 -18.41 16.26
N SER A 501 28.51 -19.39 15.38
CA SER A 501 29.46 -19.79 14.31
C SER A 501 29.18 -19.08 12.99
N LEU A 502 27.96 -18.60 12.79
CA LEU A 502 27.53 -17.98 11.55
C LEU A 502 26.54 -16.85 11.84
N LEU A 503 26.80 -15.69 11.22
CA LEU A 503 25.82 -14.64 11.04
C LEU A 503 25.34 -14.70 9.59
N ASP A 504 24.07 -14.94 9.36
CA ASP A 504 23.50 -15.13 8.03
C ASP A 504 22.42 -14.10 7.72
N LYS A 505 22.52 -13.46 6.57
CA LYS A 505 21.43 -12.68 5.97
C LYS A 505 20.89 -13.48 4.80
N ALA A 506 19.69 -14.03 5.00
CA ALA A 506 18.97 -14.83 4.01
C ALA A 506 17.62 -14.19 3.65
N GLY A 507 16.94 -14.73 2.64
CA GLY A 507 15.63 -14.25 2.19
C GLY A 507 15.67 -12.85 1.54
N SER A 508 14.51 -12.34 1.12
CA SER A 508 14.40 -11.10 0.34
C SER A 508 14.35 -9.81 1.18
N SER A 509 14.35 -9.92 2.52
CA SER A 509 14.30 -8.74 3.40
C SER A 509 15.53 -7.84 3.28
N ASN A 510 15.36 -6.59 3.71
CA ASN A 510 16.42 -5.62 3.87
C ASN A 510 16.67 -5.40 5.37
N TRP A 511 17.89 -5.58 5.83
CA TRP A 511 18.26 -5.37 7.23
C TRP A 511 19.33 -4.31 7.35
N THR A 512 19.05 -3.28 8.15
CA THR A 512 20.00 -2.23 8.51
C THR A 512 20.64 -2.57 9.85
N LEU A 513 21.95 -2.76 9.87
CA LEU A 513 22.71 -3.05 11.07
C LEU A 513 23.30 -1.76 11.66
N THR A 514 23.03 -1.50 12.93
CA THR A 514 23.57 -0.37 13.71
C THR A 514 24.38 -0.85 14.90
N GLY A 515 25.09 0.02 15.61
CA GLY A 515 25.90 -0.36 16.77
C GLY A 515 27.24 -1.02 16.40
N THR A 516 27.95 -1.55 17.39
CA THR A 516 29.29 -2.16 17.21
C THR A 516 29.23 -3.62 17.61
N SER A 517 29.60 -4.51 16.69
CA SER A 517 29.63 -5.96 16.94
C SER A 517 31.00 -6.42 17.45
N THR A 518 30.97 -7.35 18.40
CA THR A 518 32.13 -8.14 18.84
C THR A 518 32.19 -9.52 18.18
N TYR A 519 31.23 -9.83 17.28
CA TYR A 519 31.18 -11.10 16.58
C TYR A 519 32.41 -11.31 15.70
N ALA A 520 33.11 -12.43 15.91
CA ALA A 520 34.37 -12.76 15.25
C ALA A 520 34.27 -13.87 14.20
N GLY A 521 33.08 -14.45 13.99
CA GLY A 521 32.87 -15.52 13.01
C GLY A 521 32.60 -15.00 11.59
N PRO A 522 32.30 -15.91 10.64
CA PRO A 522 31.89 -15.55 9.28
C PRO A 522 30.49 -14.93 9.23
N VAL A 523 30.32 -13.99 8.31
CA VAL A 523 29.05 -13.36 7.91
C VAL A 523 28.75 -13.76 6.48
N THR A 524 27.52 -14.17 6.20
CA THR A 524 27.07 -14.50 4.84
C THR A 524 25.84 -13.67 4.46
N VAL A 525 25.79 -13.22 3.22
CA VAL A 525 24.64 -12.50 2.64
C VAL A 525 24.22 -13.27 1.39
N SER A 526 23.17 -14.07 1.52
CA SER A 526 22.68 -14.99 0.48
C SER A 526 21.42 -14.49 -0.23
N GLY A 527 20.79 -13.43 0.27
CA GLY A 527 19.62 -12.82 -0.34
C GLY A 527 19.27 -11.46 0.26
N GLY A 528 18.57 -10.63 -0.51
CA GLY A 528 18.14 -9.29 -0.08
C GLY A 528 19.32 -8.37 0.22
N THR A 529 19.09 -7.33 1.02
CA THR A 529 20.14 -6.35 1.36
C THR A 529 20.53 -6.42 2.83
N LEU A 530 21.84 -6.41 3.10
CA LEU A 530 22.42 -6.11 4.40
C LEU A 530 23.08 -4.73 4.36
N SER A 531 22.43 -3.72 4.94
CA SER A 531 22.98 -2.36 5.03
C SER A 531 23.72 -2.20 6.37
N VAL A 532 25.06 -2.18 6.35
CA VAL A 532 25.85 -1.99 7.57
C VAL A 532 26.06 -0.49 7.79
N ASN A 533 25.35 0.10 8.75
CA ASN A 533 25.51 1.49 9.19
C ASN A 533 26.24 1.60 10.54
N GLY A 534 26.58 0.46 11.14
CA GLY A 534 27.40 0.33 12.36
C GLY A 534 28.81 -0.18 12.06
N ASN A 535 29.35 -0.98 12.99
CA ASN A 535 30.68 -1.58 12.88
C ASN A 535 30.62 -3.12 13.02
N LEU A 536 30.99 -3.82 11.96
CA LEU A 536 31.11 -5.27 11.83
C LEU A 536 32.55 -5.68 11.44
N ALA A 537 33.54 -4.84 11.78
CA ALA A 537 34.96 -5.07 11.47
C ALA A 537 35.54 -6.33 12.12
N SER A 538 35.01 -6.71 13.28
CA SER A 538 35.47 -7.87 14.05
C SER A 538 35.20 -9.21 13.35
N ALA A 539 34.25 -9.26 12.41
CA ALA A 539 33.91 -10.49 11.70
C ALA A 539 35.11 -11.02 10.89
N ALA A 540 35.42 -12.31 11.04
CA ALA A 540 36.56 -12.92 10.35
C ALA A 540 36.47 -12.81 8.82
N SER A 541 35.25 -12.89 8.27
CA SER A 541 34.97 -12.71 6.85
C SER A 541 33.52 -12.33 6.61
N LEU A 542 33.23 -11.53 5.60
CA LEU A 542 31.90 -11.25 5.07
C LEU A 542 31.83 -11.71 3.62
N THR A 543 30.92 -12.63 3.30
CA THR A 543 30.73 -13.15 1.95
C THR A 543 29.34 -12.80 1.41
N VAL A 544 29.29 -12.08 0.29
CA VAL A 544 28.04 -11.79 -0.42
C VAL A 544 27.93 -12.75 -1.60
N SER A 545 26.90 -13.58 -1.58
CA SER A 545 26.61 -14.58 -2.62
C SER A 545 25.61 -14.06 -3.65
N SER A 546 25.33 -14.86 -4.67
CA SER A 546 24.34 -14.53 -5.69
C SER A 546 22.98 -14.16 -5.09
N GLY A 547 22.44 -13.01 -5.47
CA GLY A 547 21.17 -12.48 -4.96
C GLY A 547 21.27 -11.68 -3.65
N GLY A 548 22.44 -11.63 -3.02
CA GLY A 548 22.73 -10.79 -1.86
C GLY A 548 23.30 -9.43 -2.25
N THR A 549 22.99 -8.40 -1.46
CA THR A 549 23.57 -7.06 -1.57
C THR A 549 24.15 -6.63 -0.23
N LEU A 550 25.40 -6.17 -0.22
CA LEU A 550 25.99 -5.43 0.91
C LEU A 550 25.90 -3.93 0.63
N GLY A 551 25.39 -3.15 1.57
CA GLY A 551 25.39 -1.68 1.49
C GLY A 551 25.60 -1.01 2.84
N GLY A 552 25.19 0.26 2.94
CA GLY A 552 25.34 1.07 4.15
C GLY A 552 26.62 1.90 4.21
N THR A 553 26.79 2.65 5.30
CA THR A 553 27.87 3.65 5.50
C THR A 553 28.87 3.29 6.59
N GLY A 554 28.83 2.05 7.07
CA GLY A 554 29.56 1.58 8.23
C GLY A 554 30.90 0.93 7.89
N THR A 555 31.41 0.15 8.85
CA THR A 555 32.64 -0.64 8.70
C THR A 555 32.33 -2.13 8.70
N VAL A 556 32.95 -2.89 7.80
CA VAL A 556 32.89 -4.36 7.72
C VAL A 556 34.30 -4.95 7.80
N GLY A 557 34.43 -6.24 8.16
CA GLY A 557 35.71 -6.95 8.12
C GLY A 557 36.14 -7.32 6.69
N THR A 558 37.09 -8.25 6.55
CA THR A 558 37.51 -8.79 5.24
C THR A 558 36.29 -9.25 4.44
N THR A 559 36.12 -8.73 3.23
CA THR A 559 34.87 -8.86 2.46
C THR A 559 35.12 -9.47 1.08
N THR A 560 34.30 -10.45 0.71
CA THR A 560 34.29 -11.07 -0.62
C THR A 560 32.90 -10.93 -1.24
N ILE A 561 32.82 -10.37 -2.44
CA ILE A 561 31.60 -10.31 -3.24
C ILE A 561 31.74 -11.33 -4.36
N ASN A 562 30.98 -12.41 -4.28
CA ASN A 562 31.01 -13.51 -5.25
C ASN A 562 30.24 -13.16 -6.53
N ALA A 563 30.33 -14.05 -7.53
CA ALA A 563 29.52 -13.96 -8.75
C ALA A 563 28.02 -13.84 -8.41
N GLY A 564 27.34 -12.88 -9.03
CA GLY A 564 25.94 -12.56 -8.76
C GLY A 564 25.68 -11.76 -7.48
N GLY A 565 26.70 -11.51 -6.65
CA GLY A 565 26.61 -10.65 -5.47
C GLY A 565 26.81 -9.18 -5.80
N VAL A 566 26.25 -8.30 -4.98
CA VAL A 566 26.29 -6.83 -5.18
C VAL A 566 26.92 -6.12 -3.98
N LEU A 567 27.81 -5.18 -4.25
CA LEU A 567 28.28 -4.16 -3.29
C LEU A 567 27.72 -2.80 -3.71
N ALA A 568 26.89 -2.19 -2.87
CA ALA A 568 26.26 -0.89 -3.11
C ALA A 568 26.45 -0.02 -1.86
N PRO A 569 27.61 0.65 -1.71
CA PRO A 569 27.88 1.51 -0.56
C PRO A 569 26.81 2.59 -0.40
N GLY A 570 26.62 3.09 0.82
CA GLY A 570 25.74 4.22 1.07
C GLY A 570 24.27 3.89 1.35
N ASN A 571 23.50 4.96 1.51
CA ASN A 571 22.03 5.00 1.61
C ASN A 571 21.57 6.26 0.84
N SER A 572 21.93 6.39 -0.45
CA SER A 572 22.43 7.63 -1.09
C SER A 572 23.94 7.78 -0.92
N LEU A 573 24.52 8.92 -1.32
CA LEU A 573 25.97 9.17 -1.27
C LEU A 573 26.58 8.83 0.10
N GLY A 574 27.49 7.87 0.13
CA GLY A 574 28.08 7.39 1.36
C GLY A 574 29.39 6.62 1.19
N THR A 575 30.05 6.37 2.32
CA THR A 575 31.30 5.60 2.35
C THR A 575 31.12 4.32 3.13
N ILE A 576 31.49 3.17 2.55
CA ILE A 576 31.66 1.93 3.30
C ILE A 576 33.15 1.67 3.53
N THR A 577 33.52 1.24 4.73
CA THR A 577 34.91 0.90 5.07
C THR A 577 35.07 -0.61 5.24
N VAL A 578 36.02 -1.20 4.51
CA VAL A 578 36.44 -2.60 4.62
C VAL A 578 37.73 -2.63 5.45
N SER A 579 37.62 -3.05 6.70
CA SER A 579 38.73 -3.22 7.63
C SER A 579 39.45 -4.56 7.39
N GLY A 580 40.15 -4.66 6.27
CA GLY A 580 40.81 -5.89 5.83
C GLY A 580 40.97 -5.91 4.32
N THR A 581 40.87 -7.09 3.72
CA THR A 581 40.94 -7.24 2.25
C THR A 581 39.55 -7.20 1.63
N LEU A 582 39.43 -6.55 0.47
CA LEU A 582 38.23 -6.61 -0.39
C LEU A 582 38.52 -7.45 -1.64
N THR A 583 37.68 -8.45 -1.90
CA THR A 583 37.70 -9.21 -3.15
C THR A 583 36.39 -9.03 -3.90
N LEU A 584 36.45 -8.48 -5.11
CA LEU A 584 35.32 -8.41 -6.04
C LEU A 584 35.52 -9.46 -7.12
N ALA A 585 34.86 -10.61 -6.99
CA ALA A 585 35.05 -11.75 -7.88
C ALA A 585 34.51 -11.47 -9.30
N ALA A 586 34.97 -12.24 -10.28
CA ALA A 586 34.39 -12.19 -11.62
C ALA A 586 32.88 -12.48 -11.56
N GLY A 587 32.09 -11.65 -12.24
CA GLY A 587 30.62 -11.73 -12.21
C GLY A 587 29.93 -11.06 -11.00
N SER A 588 30.68 -10.47 -10.05
CA SER A 588 30.09 -9.58 -9.03
C SER A 588 29.79 -8.19 -9.61
N THR A 589 28.91 -7.41 -8.96
CA THR A 589 28.61 -6.03 -9.35
C THR A 589 28.90 -5.05 -8.22
N THR A 590 29.61 -3.97 -8.51
CA THR A 590 29.71 -2.80 -7.63
C THR A 590 28.82 -1.70 -8.18
N VAL A 591 27.93 -1.18 -7.35
CA VAL A 591 27.06 -0.05 -7.68
C VAL A 591 27.60 1.18 -6.96
N ILE A 592 27.83 2.25 -7.71
CA ILE A 592 28.25 3.54 -7.18
C ILE A 592 27.22 4.58 -7.59
N GLU A 593 26.58 5.18 -6.60
CA GLU A 593 25.75 6.35 -6.77
C GLU A 593 26.59 7.62 -6.82
N ALA A 594 26.12 8.61 -7.58
CA ALA A 594 26.93 9.78 -7.88
C ALA A 594 26.12 11.00 -8.31
N SER A 595 26.60 12.18 -7.91
CA SER A 595 26.02 13.47 -8.27
C SER A 595 27.11 14.55 -8.33
N SER A 596 26.71 15.79 -8.60
CA SER A 596 27.57 16.96 -8.59
C SER A 596 28.18 17.23 -7.21
N ALA A 597 27.56 16.70 -6.14
CA ALA A 597 28.06 16.81 -4.77
C ALA A 597 29.16 15.77 -4.44
N GLY A 598 29.27 14.67 -5.20
CA GLY A 598 30.22 13.60 -4.94
C GLY A 598 29.74 12.22 -5.37
N THR A 599 30.44 11.19 -4.94
CA THR A 599 30.11 9.78 -5.24
C THR A 599 30.10 8.94 -3.97
N ASP A 600 29.50 7.77 -4.06
CA ASP A 600 29.83 6.69 -3.13
C ASP A 600 31.32 6.39 -3.14
N ARG A 601 31.80 5.88 -2.01
CA ARG A 601 33.19 5.53 -1.80
C ARG A 601 33.36 4.22 -1.06
N ILE A 602 34.33 3.43 -1.51
CA ILE A 602 34.79 2.21 -0.84
C ILE A 602 36.20 2.48 -0.29
N ASN A 603 36.35 2.49 1.02
CA ASN A 603 37.64 2.57 1.68
C ASN A 603 38.09 1.19 2.15
N VAL A 604 39.28 0.76 1.77
CA VAL A 604 39.84 -0.54 2.16
C VAL A 604 41.14 -0.31 2.92
N THR A 605 41.23 -0.80 4.14
CA THR A 605 42.45 -0.62 4.96
C THR A 605 43.56 -1.61 4.59
N GLY A 606 43.21 -2.77 4.02
CA GLY A 606 44.12 -3.74 3.44
C GLY A 606 44.19 -3.64 1.92
N THR A 607 44.25 -4.79 1.24
CA THR A 607 44.33 -4.87 -0.23
C THR A 607 42.94 -4.93 -0.87
N ALA A 608 42.81 -4.47 -2.11
CA ALA A 608 41.59 -4.63 -2.91
C ALA A 608 41.88 -5.33 -4.25
N SER A 609 41.24 -6.47 -4.49
CA SER A 609 41.31 -7.23 -5.74
C SER A 609 40.04 -7.04 -6.56
N LEU A 610 40.16 -6.45 -7.75
CA LEU A 610 39.03 -6.12 -8.62
C LEU A 610 38.98 -7.06 -9.83
N ALA A 611 37.89 -7.81 -9.96
CA ALA A 611 37.54 -8.57 -11.17
C ALA A 611 36.04 -8.46 -11.57
N GLY A 612 35.19 -7.88 -10.71
CA GLY A 612 33.76 -7.63 -10.96
C GLY A 612 33.48 -6.44 -11.88
N GLY A 613 32.21 -6.22 -12.20
CA GLY A 613 31.74 -5.07 -12.99
C GLY A 613 31.39 -3.85 -12.13
N LEU A 614 31.53 -2.65 -12.69
CA LEU A 614 31.08 -1.39 -12.09
C LEU A 614 29.81 -0.90 -12.78
N ARG A 615 28.80 -0.52 -12.01
CA ARG A 615 27.59 0.16 -12.48
C ARG A 615 27.47 1.51 -11.81
N VAL A 616 27.49 2.58 -12.60
CA VAL A 616 27.35 3.95 -12.10
C VAL A 616 25.89 4.39 -12.21
N VAL A 617 25.35 4.96 -11.13
CA VAL A 617 23.98 5.46 -11.06
C VAL A 617 24.00 6.94 -10.70
N GLY A 618 23.32 7.78 -11.47
CA GLY A 618 23.16 9.21 -11.18
C GLY A 618 22.10 9.48 -10.11
N LEU A 619 22.39 10.37 -9.17
CA LEU A 619 21.48 10.91 -8.16
C LEU A 619 21.27 12.42 -8.36
N GLY A 620 20.02 12.88 -8.27
CA GLY A 620 19.69 14.31 -8.15
C GLY A 620 20.07 15.18 -9.36
N THR A 621 20.92 16.19 -9.13
CA THR A 621 21.19 17.31 -10.06
C THR A 621 22.20 17.00 -11.18
N GLY A 622 22.64 15.76 -11.33
CA GLY A 622 23.56 15.33 -12.38
C GLY A 622 25.03 15.34 -11.99
N PHE A 623 25.92 15.01 -12.92
CA PHE A 623 27.38 14.96 -12.72
C PHE A 623 28.10 16.25 -13.15
N SER A 624 29.33 16.42 -12.67
CA SER A 624 30.34 17.25 -13.34
C SER A 624 31.21 16.38 -14.24
N PHE A 625 31.18 16.66 -15.54
CA PHE A 625 32.05 15.98 -16.51
C PHE A 625 33.52 16.31 -16.27
N ASP A 626 34.38 15.36 -16.64
CA ASP A 626 35.85 15.44 -16.53
C ASP A 626 36.38 15.67 -15.09
N THR A 627 35.50 15.59 -14.08
CA THR A 627 35.87 15.65 -12.67
C THR A 627 36.26 14.25 -12.20
N PRO A 628 37.45 14.07 -11.59
CA PRO A 628 37.86 12.78 -11.04
C PRO A 628 37.17 12.51 -9.69
N TYR A 629 36.48 11.37 -9.59
CA TYR A 629 35.84 10.89 -8.36
C TYR A 629 36.49 9.59 -7.89
N THR A 630 37.11 9.60 -6.72
CA THR A 630 37.72 8.38 -6.16
C THR A 630 36.63 7.50 -5.55
N ILE A 631 36.31 6.41 -6.23
CA ILE A 631 35.23 5.48 -5.86
C ILE A 631 35.73 4.31 -5.03
N LEU A 632 37.03 4.01 -5.11
CA LEU A 632 37.69 3.00 -4.27
C LEU A 632 39.11 3.46 -3.94
N SER A 633 39.51 3.25 -2.69
CA SER A 633 40.87 3.48 -2.21
C SER A 633 41.31 2.35 -1.27
N ALA A 634 42.47 1.74 -1.52
CA ALA A 634 43.01 0.62 -0.77
C ALA A 634 44.41 0.92 -0.23
N ALA A 635 44.54 1.05 1.09
CA ALA A 635 45.78 1.43 1.75
C ALA A 635 46.89 0.37 1.62
N GLY A 636 46.53 -0.91 1.55
CA GLY A 636 47.46 -2.02 1.25
C GLY A 636 47.74 -2.22 -0.24
N GLY A 637 47.12 -1.43 -1.12
CA GLY A 637 47.26 -1.51 -2.57
C GLY A 637 46.10 -2.21 -3.29
N ARG A 638 45.96 -1.93 -4.58
CA ARG A 638 44.92 -2.47 -5.47
C ARG A 638 45.51 -3.35 -6.56
N THR A 639 44.91 -4.51 -6.79
CA THR A 639 45.20 -5.41 -7.92
C THR A 639 43.96 -5.56 -8.82
N GLY A 640 44.20 -5.84 -10.11
CA GLY A 640 43.12 -5.95 -11.10
C GLY A 640 42.41 -4.62 -11.40
N THR A 641 41.31 -4.73 -12.15
CA THR A 641 40.46 -3.62 -12.63
C THR A 641 39.00 -4.08 -12.67
N PHE A 642 38.04 -3.15 -12.69
CA PHE A 642 36.67 -3.51 -13.03
C PHE A 642 36.64 -4.12 -14.45
N SER A 643 36.02 -5.29 -14.60
CA SER A 643 35.97 -6.04 -15.87
C SER A 643 35.03 -5.43 -16.89
N SER A 644 34.05 -4.66 -16.42
CA SER A 644 33.17 -3.83 -17.24
C SER A 644 32.78 -2.58 -16.48
N VAL A 645 32.45 -1.52 -17.21
CA VAL A 645 31.89 -0.30 -16.65
C VAL A 645 30.62 0.03 -17.41
N ALA A 646 29.48 -0.12 -16.74
CA ALA A 646 28.16 0.19 -17.29
C ALA A 646 27.70 1.57 -16.79
N THR A 647 27.27 2.40 -17.73
CA THR A 647 26.61 3.69 -17.49
C THR A 647 25.10 3.58 -17.73
N LEU A 648 24.35 4.57 -17.25
CA LEU A 648 22.90 4.66 -17.44
C LEU A 648 22.48 4.90 -18.90
N SER A 649 23.36 5.52 -19.70
CA SER A 649 23.07 5.86 -21.09
C SER A 649 24.27 5.61 -22.01
N PRO A 650 24.02 5.35 -23.30
CA PRO A 650 25.08 5.26 -24.32
C PRO A 650 25.70 6.62 -24.65
N ALA A 651 25.06 7.71 -24.25
CA ALA A 651 25.58 9.07 -24.42
C ALA A 651 26.64 9.43 -23.38
N LEU A 652 26.79 8.63 -22.32
CA LEU A 652 27.81 8.79 -21.29
C LEU A 652 28.98 7.85 -21.53
N ARG A 653 30.20 8.34 -21.33
CA ARG A 653 31.41 7.52 -21.33
C ARG A 653 32.00 7.54 -19.93
N ALA A 654 32.05 6.39 -19.27
CA ALA A 654 32.78 6.26 -18.02
C ALA A 654 34.21 5.78 -18.31
N THR A 655 35.19 6.50 -17.76
CA THR A 655 36.59 6.05 -17.73
C THR A 655 36.98 5.83 -16.28
N VAL A 656 37.67 4.74 -15.99
CA VAL A 656 38.24 4.50 -14.66
C VAL A 656 39.76 4.49 -14.79
N ILE A 657 40.42 5.38 -14.06
CA ILE A 657 41.87 5.43 -13.93
C ILE A 657 42.27 4.68 -12.67
N TYR A 658 43.34 3.90 -12.77
CA TYR A 658 43.79 2.98 -11.75
C TYR A 658 45.21 3.38 -11.31
N THR A 659 45.40 3.76 -10.04
CA THR A 659 46.72 4.03 -9.44
C THR A 659 47.27 2.77 -8.76
N ALA A 660 48.29 2.84 -7.88
CA ALA A 660 48.67 1.69 -7.06
C ALA A 660 47.61 1.36 -5.98
N SER A 661 46.79 2.33 -5.57
CA SER A 661 45.85 2.25 -4.45
C SER A 661 44.39 2.51 -4.83
N ASP A 662 44.12 3.28 -5.87
CA ASP A 662 42.81 3.89 -6.09
C ASP A 662 42.17 3.49 -7.42
N ALA A 663 40.85 3.47 -7.46
CA ALA A 663 40.06 3.51 -8.69
C ALA A 663 39.33 4.86 -8.76
N ILE A 664 39.61 5.63 -9.80
CA ILE A 664 39.13 6.99 -9.99
C ILE A 664 38.21 7.02 -11.20
N LEU A 665 36.92 7.21 -10.96
CA LEU A 665 35.90 7.34 -11.98
C LEU A 665 35.90 8.77 -12.53
N THR A 666 35.90 8.89 -13.85
CA THR A 666 35.62 10.13 -14.55
C THR A 666 34.54 9.86 -15.58
N LEU A 667 33.41 10.55 -15.45
CA LEU A 667 32.41 10.58 -16.52
C LEU A 667 32.79 11.65 -17.54
N LYS A 668 32.66 11.29 -18.81
CA LYS A 668 32.86 12.17 -19.95
C LYS A 668 31.59 12.22 -20.79
N PRO A 669 31.29 13.37 -21.43
CA PRO A 669 30.24 13.43 -22.40
C PRO A 669 30.63 12.58 -23.61
N GLY A 670 29.73 11.72 -24.06
CA GLY A 670 29.79 11.11 -25.38
C GLY A 670 29.35 12.10 -26.45
N LEU A 671 29.35 11.67 -27.71
CA LEU A 671 28.70 12.43 -28.77
C LEU A 671 27.22 12.03 -28.79
N LEU A 672 26.33 13.03 -28.81
CA LEU A 672 24.89 12.83 -28.85
C LEU A 672 24.43 12.33 -30.22
N ARG A 673 25.00 12.85 -31.31
CA ARG A 673 24.52 12.53 -32.67
C ARG A 673 24.65 11.05 -33.06
N PRO A 674 25.75 10.33 -32.74
CA PRO A 674 25.87 8.90 -33.04
C PRO A 674 24.91 7.99 -32.26
N VAL A 675 24.37 8.45 -31.12
CA VAL A 675 23.45 7.66 -30.29
C VAL A 675 21.99 7.93 -30.61
N LEU A 676 21.69 8.87 -31.52
CA LEU A 676 20.33 9.14 -31.94
C LEU A 676 19.78 7.97 -32.78
N PRO A 677 18.50 7.60 -32.64
CA PRO A 677 17.87 6.58 -33.48
C PRO A 677 17.95 6.91 -34.98
N ALA A 678 17.96 5.87 -35.82
CA ALA A 678 17.86 6.04 -37.26
C ALA A 678 16.57 6.78 -37.64
N GLY A 679 16.65 7.68 -38.63
CA GLY A 679 15.50 8.50 -39.05
C GLY A 679 15.22 9.71 -38.15
N THR A 680 16.11 10.03 -37.20
CA THR A 680 16.00 11.27 -36.41
C THR A 680 15.98 12.50 -37.31
N GLY A 681 15.06 13.43 -37.04
CA GLY A 681 14.87 14.65 -37.82
C GLY A 681 16.09 15.58 -37.83
N THR A 682 16.15 16.44 -38.83
CA THR A 682 17.27 17.36 -39.06
C THR A 682 17.52 18.31 -37.87
N ASN A 683 16.48 18.90 -37.28
CA ASN A 683 16.57 19.83 -36.15
C ASN A 683 17.25 19.20 -34.92
N PRO A 684 16.74 18.11 -34.32
CA PRO A 684 17.43 17.49 -33.18
C PRO A 684 18.84 17.00 -33.55
N GLY A 685 19.06 16.54 -34.79
CA GLY A 685 20.40 16.20 -35.28
C GLY A 685 21.35 17.39 -35.43
N ASN A 686 20.85 18.59 -35.71
CA ASN A 686 21.60 19.83 -35.78
C ASN A 686 21.94 20.36 -34.38
N VAL A 687 21.00 20.31 -33.43
CA VAL A 687 21.25 20.66 -32.03
C VAL A 687 22.29 19.73 -31.43
N ALA A 688 22.15 18.41 -31.62
CA ALA A 688 23.15 17.43 -31.20
C ALA A 688 24.51 17.72 -31.83
N GLY A 689 24.56 18.01 -33.13
CA GLY A 689 25.80 18.37 -33.81
C GLY A 689 26.45 19.67 -33.29
N GLY A 690 25.64 20.65 -32.86
CA GLY A 690 26.11 21.85 -32.18
C GLY A 690 26.76 21.52 -30.83
N ILE A 691 26.07 20.75 -29.98
CA ILE A 691 26.60 20.31 -28.69
C ILE A 691 27.86 19.46 -28.88
N ASP A 692 27.86 18.53 -29.85
CA ASP A 692 28.99 17.67 -30.17
C ASP A 692 30.23 18.47 -30.59
N ARG A 693 30.06 19.54 -31.39
CA ARG A 693 31.15 20.45 -31.74
C ARG A 693 31.73 21.17 -30.53
N ALA A 694 30.88 21.67 -29.63
CA ALA A 694 31.33 22.29 -28.39
C ALA A 694 32.11 21.29 -27.51
N VAL A 695 31.63 20.04 -27.40
CA VAL A 695 32.34 18.96 -26.67
C VAL A 695 33.70 18.68 -27.32
N LEU A 696 33.77 18.54 -28.64
CA LEU A 696 35.02 18.32 -29.36
C LEU A 696 36.00 19.51 -29.25
N GLY A 697 35.46 20.73 -29.07
CA GLY A 697 36.23 21.94 -28.77
C GLY A 697 36.68 22.07 -27.31
N GLY A 698 36.33 21.11 -26.43
CA GLY A 698 36.71 21.11 -25.02
C GLY A 698 35.79 21.92 -24.10
N ALA A 699 34.58 22.26 -24.54
CA ALA A 699 33.61 22.97 -23.71
C ALA A 699 33.09 22.08 -22.55
N ASN A 700 32.90 22.69 -21.37
CA ASN A 700 32.27 22.02 -20.25
C ASN A 700 30.75 21.98 -20.43
N VAL A 701 30.20 20.79 -20.69
CA VAL A 701 28.77 20.55 -20.89
C VAL A 701 28.07 19.96 -19.65
N SER A 702 28.62 20.12 -18.45
CA SER A 702 28.05 19.51 -17.23
C SER A 702 26.61 19.97 -16.95
N ALA A 703 26.28 21.23 -17.26
CA ALA A 703 24.92 21.75 -17.16
C ALA A 703 23.91 21.05 -18.11
N PHE A 704 24.40 20.31 -19.12
CA PHE A 704 23.60 19.52 -20.05
C PHE A 704 23.49 18.05 -19.61
N TYR A 705 24.09 17.62 -18.49
CA TYR A 705 24.05 16.22 -18.02
C TYR A 705 22.64 15.61 -18.01
N PRO A 706 21.55 16.31 -17.59
CA PRO A 706 20.20 15.74 -17.59
C PRO A 706 19.68 15.35 -18.98
N LEU A 707 20.30 15.86 -20.06
CA LEU A 707 20.07 15.40 -21.43
C LEU A 707 20.84 14.10 -21.71
N TYR A 708 22.09 14.00 -21.26
CA TYR A 708 22.94 12.81 -21.45
C TYR A 708 22.43 11.60 -20.66
N ASP A 709 21.76 11.79 -19.53
CA ASP A 709 21.24 10.71 -18.67
C ASP A 709 19.84 10.21 -19.10
N ARG A 710 19.60 10.11 -20.41
CA ARG A 710 18.32 9.70 -21.00
C ARG A 710 18.51 8.55 -21.96
N THR A 711 17.43 7.81 -22.22
CA THR A 711 17.40 6.85 -23.34
C THR A 711 17.54 7.59 -24.68
N PRO A 712 18.00 6.92 -25.75
CA PRO A 712 18.12 7.54 -27.08
C PRO A 712 16.87 8.30 -27.54
N ALA A 713 15.66 7.77 -27.30
CA ALA A 713 14.41 8.45 -27.61
C ALA A 713 14.16 9.68 -26.71
N GLY A 714 14.51 9.59 -25.42
CA GLY A 714 14.44 10.72 -24.48
C GLY A 714 15.42 11.84 -24.83
N ILE A 715 16.59 11.51 -25.38
CA ILE A 715 17.55 12.50 -25.92
C ILE A 715 16.92 13.28 -27.07
N VAL A 716 16.28 12.61 -28.04
CA VAL A 716 15.62 13.27 -29.18
C VAL A 716 14.54 14.26 -28.71
N GLN A 717 13.69 13.83 -27.78
CA GLN A 717 12.66 14.71 -27.20
C GLN A 717 13.27 15.94 -26.52
N GLY A 718 14.35 15.77 -25.76
CA GLY A 718 15.09 16.88 -25.17
C GLY A 718 15.63 17.83 -26.24
N LEU A 719 16.35 17.32 -27.23
CA LEU A 719 16.93 18.11 -28.33
C LEU A 719 15.87 18.89 -29.13
N ASP A 720 14.69 18.31 -29.33
CA ASP A 720 13.56 18.97 -29.98
C ASP A 720 13.10 20.23 -29.20
N THR A 721 12.99 20.14 -27.87
CA THR A 721 12.66 21.30 -27.01
C THR A 721 13.79 22.35 -26.97
N LEU A 722 15.04 21.92 -27.19
CA LEU A 722 16.22 22.79 -27.24
C LEU A 722 16.44 23.46 -28.60
N SER A 723 15.75 23.03 -29.65
CA SER A 723 15.98 23.50 -31.03
C SER A 723 15.73 25.00 -31.24
N GLY A 724 14.92 25.63 -30.38
CA GLY A 724 14.54 27.03 -30.58
C GLY A 724 13.60 27.24 -31.78
N GLU A 725 12.89 26.20 -32.23
CA GLU A 725 12.03 26.23 -33.42
C GLU A 725 11.03 27.40 -33.43
N ALA A 726 10.50 27.77 -32.26
CA ALA A 726 9.53 28.87 -32.12
C ALA A 726 10.04 30.21 -32.70
N ALA A 727 11.35 30.45 -32.72
CA ALA A 727 11.95 31.65 -33.30
C ALA A 727 11.67 31.78 -34.82
N THR A 728 11.54 30.66 -35.53
CA THR A 728 11.34 30.64 -36.99
C THR A 728 9.94 31.11 -37.41
N GLY A 729 8.96 31.07 -36.51
CA GLY A 729 7.57 31.46 -36.78
C GLY A 729 7.41 32.94 -37.13
N THR A 730 8.31 33.81 -36.64
CA THR A 730 8.34 35.25 -36.92
C THR A 730 8.38 35.56 -38.42
N GLN A 731 9.14 34.76 -39.20
CA GLN A 731 9.25 34.91 -40.65
C GLN A 731 7.89 34.69 -41.33
N GLN A 732 7.20 33.60 -41.00
CA GLN A 732 5.91 33.28 -41.62
C GLN A 732 4.80 34.24 -41.18
N ALA A 733 4.78 34.64 -39.90
CA ALA A 733 3.82 35.63 -39.40
C ALA A 733 3.96 36.97 -40.13
N ALA A 734 5.19 37.46 -40.31
CA ALA A 734 5.47 38.70 -41.02
C ALA A 734 5.13 38.62 -42.53
N PHE A 735 5.44 37.50 -43.19
CA PHE A 735 5.05 37.29 -44.60
C PHE A 735 3.53 37.27 -44.78
N ASN A 736 2.79 36.61 -43.87
CA ASN A 736 1.33 36.58 -43.92
C ASN A 736 0.74 37.98 -43.73
N ALA A 737 1.25 38.75 -42.77
CA ALA A 737 0.84 40.15 -42.53
C ALA A 737 1.06 41.03 -43.77
N ALA A 738 2.25 40.99 -44.36
CA ALA A 738 2.57 41.76 -45.56
C ALA A 738 1.71 41.35 -46.77
N SER A 739 1.51 40.05 -47.01
CA SER A 739 0.67 39.55 -48.10
C SER A 739 -0.79 39.99 -47.94
N LEU A 740 -1.37 39.89 -46.73
CA LEU A 740 -2.74 40.33 -46.47
C LEU A 740 -2.92 41.83 -46.72
N PHE A 741 -1.97 42.65 -46.29
CA PHE A 741 -2.05 44.10 -46.50
C PHE A 741 -1.88 44.49 -47.98
N LEU A 742 -0.97 43.85 -48.72
CA LEU A 742 -0.84 44.03 -50.17
C LEU A 742 -2.13 43.65 -50.91
N ASN A 743 -2.71 42.48 -50.57
CA ASN A 743 -3.97 42.03 -51.17
C ASN A 743 -5.14 42.94 -50.80
N LEU A 744 -5.14 43.51 -49.59
CA LEU A 744 -6.17 44.44 -49.15
C LEU A 744 -6.12 45.77 -49.92
N MET A 745 -4.93 46.32 -50.17
CA MET A 745 -4.77 47.53 -51.00
C MET A 745 -5.14 47.30 -52.46
N LEU A 746 -4.98 46.07 -52.97
CA LEU A 746 -5.35 45.69 -54.33
C LEU A 746 -6.71 44.98 -54.42
N ASP A 747 -7.48 44.97 -53.33
CA ASP A 747 -8.80 44.34 -53.31
C ASP A 747 -9.69 45.04 -54.36
N PRO A 748 -10.30 44.29 -55.29
CA PRO A 748 -11.15 44.87 -56.33
C PRO A 748 -12.31 45.73 -55.76
N MET A 749 -12.73 45.46 -54.52
CA MET A 749 -13.76 46.24 -53.81
C MET A 749 -13.20 47.52 -53.16
N VAL A 750 -11.88 47.62 -52.96
CA VAL A 750 -11.20 48.90 -52.67
C VAL A 750 -11.09 49.75 -53.95
N GLY A 751 -11.04 49.10 -55.12
CA GLY A 751 -11.21 49.71 -56.46
C GLY A 751 -12.65 50.09 -56.82
N SER A 752 -13.59 49.94 -55.87
CA SER A 752 -14.99 50.37 -55.99
C SER A 752 -15.07 51.89 -56.15
N ARG A 753 -15.27 52.35 -57.38
CA ARG A 753 -15.25 53.77 -57.79
C ARG A 753 -16.49 54.10 -58.61
N GLY A 754 -16.99 55.33 -58.51
CA GLY A 754 -18.24 55.72 -59.17
C GLY A 754 -18.12 55.82 -60.69
N ALA A 755 -18.98 55.10 -61.40
CA ALA A 755 -19.48 55.43 -62.73
C ALA A 755 -20.91 54.86 -62.88
N LEU A 756 -21.88 55.67 -63.29
CA LEU A 756 -23.17 55.21 -63.80
C LEU A 756 -23.25 55.60 -65.28
N ALA A 757 -23.58 54.61 -66.11
CA ALA A 757 -24.04 54.68 -67.50
C ALA A 757 -23.20 55.47 -68.52
N SER A 758 -22.33 54.78 -69.26
CA SER A 758 -22.36 54.69 -70.74
C SER A 758 -21.08 54.04 -71.28
N GLY A 759 -21.24 52.94 -72.03
CA GLY A 759 -20.16 52.24 -72.73
C GLY A 759 -20.02 50.78 -72.30
N ALA A 760 -20.32 49.84 -73.22
CA ALA A 760 -19.98 48.44 -73.05
C ALA A 760 -18.46 48.31 -72.95
N GLY A 761 -17.95 47.79 -71.84
CA GLY A 761 -16.52 47.59 -71.63
C GLY A 761 -16.23 47.07 -70.22
N PRO A 762 -16.04 45.77 -70.02
CA PRO A 762 -15.81 45.19 -68.70
C PRO A 762 -14.41 45.54 -68.12
N SER A 763 -14.35 46.12 -66.91
CA SER A 763 -13.12 46.18 -66.09
C SER A 763 -13.43 45.83 -64.63
N LEU A 764 -12.42 45.45 -63.83
CA LEU A 764 -12.62 45.29 -62.37
C LEU A 764 -13.04 46.61 -61.70
N VAL A 765 -12.74 47.75 -62.33
CA VAL A 765 -13.13 49.10 -61.90
C VAL A 765 -14.66 49.31 -61.99
N GLN A 766 -15.42 48.36 -62.54
CA GLN A 766 -16.89 48.42 -62.57
C GLN A 766 -17.51 47.03 -62.65
N MET A 767 -17.31 46.19 -61.63
CA MET A 767 -17.89 44.84 -61.53
C MET A 767 -19.43 44.80 -61.36
N ALA A 768 -20.15 45.89 -61.64
CA ALA A 768 -21.60 45.95 -61.40
C ALA A 768 -22.44 46.90 -62.27
N ASP A 769 -22.06 47.20 -63.52
CA ASP A 769 -22.90 48.04 -64.41
C ASP A 769 -23.21 47.40 -65.77
N PRO A 770 -24.48 47.00 -66.02
CA PRO A 770 -24.99 46.77 -67.36
C PRO A 770 -25.34 48.10 -68.07
N PRO A 771 -25.21 48.18 -69.41
CA PRO A 771 -25.68 49.32 -70.19
C PRO A 771 -27.21 49.31 -70.30
N GLY A 772 -27.86 50.44 -70.01
CA GLY A 772 -29.28 50.69 -70.24
C GLY A 772 -29.52 52.16 -70.59
N PRO A 773 -30.58 52.51 -71.36
CA PRO A 773 -30.79 53.85 -71.88
C PRO A 773 -31.60 54.72 -70.88
N ALA A 774 -31.05 55.87 -70.46
CA ALA A 774 -31.67 57.20 -70.59
C ALA A 774 -31.07 58.29 -69.66
N THR A 775 -30.92 59.47 -70.28
CA THR A 775 -30.85 60.86 -69.76
C THR A 775 -29.65 61.34 -68.92
N PRO A 776 -28.96 62.43 -69.34
CA PRO A 776 -27.81 63.00 -68.63
C PRO A 776 -28.25 63.92 -67.47
N GLY A 777 -28.09 63.44 -66.23
CA GLY A 777 -28.13 64.24 -65.00
C GLY A 777 -26.71 64.50 -64.48
N LEU A 778 -26.52 65.67 -63.84
CA LEU A 778 -25.25 66.25 -63.39
C LEU A 778 -24.16 65.24 -62.92
N ARG A 779 -22.98 65.41 -63.52
CA ARG A 779 -21.75 64.69 -63.19
C ARG A 779 -21.24 65.08 -61.80
N VAL A 780 -21.23 64.14 -60.85
CA VAL A 780 -20.26 64.17 -59.74
C VAL A 780 -19.13 63.22 -60.13
N THR A 781 -18.03 63.78 -60.61
CA THR A 781 -16.74 63.07 -60.63
C THR A 781 -16.29 62.91 -59.19
N GLU A 782 -16.66 61.82 -58.53
CA GLU A 782 -16.14 61.47 -57.19
C GLU A 782 -14.61 61.56 -57.24
N ASN A 783 -14.05 62.52 -56.50
CA ASN A 783 -12.63 62.84 -56.57
C ASN A 783 -11.85 62.00 -55.56
N TRP A 784 -12.43 61.80 -54.38
CA TRP A 784 -11.79 61.15 -53.25
C TRP A 784 -12.65 60.01 -52.72
N SER A 785 -11.98 59.05 -52.09
CA SER A 785 -12.61 58.05 -51.26
C SER A 785 -11.74 57.71 -50.08
N ILE A 786 -12.40 57.35 -48.99
CA ILE A 786 -11.78 56.76 -47.81
C ILE A 786 -12.36 55.38 -47.58
N TRP A 787 -11.53 54.48 -47.06
CA TRP A 787 -11.98 53.14 -46.69
C TRP A 787 -11.30 52.67 -45.41
N THR A 788 -11.98 51.77 -44.72
CA THR A 788 -11.44 51.03 -43.58
C THR A 788 -11.86 49.58 -43.69
N LYS A 789 -10.95 48.64 -43.40
CA LYS A 789 -11.26 47.20 -43.32
C LYS A 789 -10.66 46.57 -42.08
N ALA A 790 -11.47 45.81 -41.37
CA ALA A 790 -10.99 44.82 -40.41
C ALA A 790 -10.69 43.52 -41.16
N PHE A 791 -9.57 42.88 -40.85
CA PHE A 791 -9.15 41.64 -41.47
C PHE A 791 -8.60 40.66 -40.44
N GLY A 792 -8.72 39.38 -40.76
CA GLY A 792 -8.19 38.31 -39.91
C GLY A 792 -7.83 37.08 -40.71
N GLN A 793 -6.93 36.27 -40.14
CA GLN A 793 -6.51 34.99 -40.68
C GLN A 793 -6.36 33.97 -39.56
N SER A 794 -6.79 32.75 -39.82
CA SER A 794 -6.40 31.55 -39.07
C SER A 794 -5.69 30.60 -40.02
N SER A 795 -4.56 30.04 -39.60
CA SER A 795 -3.71 29.21 -40.45
C SER A 795 -3.07 28.06 -39.68
N ARG A 796 -2.81 26.96 -40.39
CA ARG A 796 -2.14 25.77 -39.88
C ARG A 796 -1.12 25.29 -40.91
N MET A 797 0.09 25.00 -40.44
CA MET A 797 1.15 24.34 -41.19
C MET A 797 1.46 22.99 -40.56
N ASN A 798 1.52 21.93 -41.35
CA ASN A 798 1.77 20.57 -40.87
C ASN A 798 3.22 20.41 -40.37
N ALA A 799 3.41 19.50 -39.43
CA ALA A 799 4.73 19.06 -38.97
C ALA A 799 5.48 18.36 -40.11
N ASP A 800 6.81 18.39 -40.07
CA ASP A 800 7.69 17.66 -41.00
C ASP A 800 8.65 16.78 -40.20
N ALA A 801 8.46 15.47 -40.25
CA ALA A 801 9.25 14.51 -39.48
C ALA A 801 10.73 14.42 -39.96
N ALA A 802 11.00 14.61 -41.26
CA ALA A 802 12.36 14.57 -41.79
C ALA A 802 13.18 15.80 -41.33
N VAL A 803 12.49 16.93 -41.17
CA VAL A 803 13.07 18.14 -40.57
C VAL A 803 13.06 18.06 -39.04
N GLY A 804 12.08 17.38 -38.45
CA GLY A 804 11.80 17.45 -37.01
C GLY A 804 11.11 18.75 -36.60
N SER A 805 10.35 19.38 -37.50
CA SER A 805 9.58 20.60 -37.18
C SER A 805 8.18 20.24 -36.66
N ALA A 806 7.71 20.96 -35.65
CA ALA A 806 6.36 20.81 -35.12
C ALA A 806 5.30 21.43 -36.05
N ARG A 807 4.04 21.09 -35.78
CA ARG A 807 2.90 21.73 -36.41
C ARG A 807 2.80 23.17 -35.90
N THR A 808 2.68 24.14 -36.80
CA THR A 808 2.48 25.55 -36.43
C THR A 808 1.04 25.95 -36.66
N SER A 809 0.37 26.45 -35.62
CA SER A 809 -0.93 27.15 -35.74
C SER A 809 -0.70 28.65 -35.61
N GLY A 810 -1.14 29.43 -36.58
CA GLY A 810 -0.95 30.88 -36.61
C GLY A 810 -2.27 31.64 -36.75
N GLY A 811 -2.37 32.78 -36.08
CA GLY A 811 -3.47 33.72 -36.15
C GLY A 811 -2.96 35.13 -36.49
N LEU A 812 -3.78 35.89 -37.19
CA LEU A 812 -3.56 37.31 -37.45
C LEU A 812 -4.90 38.04 -37.38
N TYR A 813 -4.89 39.25 -36.83
CA TYR A 813 -6.01 40.18 -36.93
C TYR A 813 -5.47 41.61 -37.09
N GLY A 814 -6.24 42.47 -37.71
CA GLY A 814 -5.86 43.86 -37.87
C GLY A 814 -6.95 44.74 -38.47
N VAL A 815 -6.66 46.02 -38.49
CA VAL A 815 -7.46 47.04 -39.17
C VAL A 815 -6.54 47.80 -40.11
N ALA A 816 -7.00 48.06 -41.32
CA ALA A 816 -6.36 48.97 -42.24
C ALA A 816 -7.30 50.09 -42.65
N ALA A 817 -6.76 51.27 -42.87
CA ALA A 817 -7.49 52.40 -43.42
C ALA A 817 -6.67 53.05 -44.53
N GLY A 818 -7.35 53.54 -45.55
CA GLY A 818 -6.70 54.17 -46.69
C GLY A 818 -7.54 55.25 -47.33
N ALA A 819 -6.88 56.08 -48.12
CA ALA A 819 -7.50 57.10 -48.94
C ALA A 819 -6.96 57.02 -50.37
N ASP A 820 -7.83 57.26 -51.34
CA ASP A 820 -7.49 57.19 -52.75
C ASP A 820 -8.20 58.25 -53.59
N ARG A 821 -7.55 58.64 -54.69
CA ARG A 821 -8.00 59.71 -55.60
C ARG A 821 -8.08 59.27 -57.06
N ARG A 822 -9.03 59.84 -57.82
CA ARG A 822 -9.01 59.80 -59.30
C ARG A 822 -7.96 60.78 -59.83
N LEU A 823 -6.99 60.28 -60.60
CA LEU A 823 -6.15 61.13 -61.46
C LEU A 823 -6.77 61.30 -62.85
N SER A 824 -7.45 60.27 -63.33
CA SER A 824 -8.20 60.24 -64.58
C SER A 824 -9.44 59.33 -64.41
N PRO A 825 -10.33 59.23 -65.42
CA PRO A 825 -11.40 58.23 -65.42
C PRO A 825 -10.90 56.79 -65.25
N ASP A 826 -9.66 56.52 -65.69
CA ASP A 826 -9.09 55.17 -65.78
C ASP A 826 -7.99 54.89 -64.75
N THR A 827 -7.50 55.90 -64.02
CA THR A 827 -6.33 55.77 -63.13
C THR A 827 -6.63 56.14 -61.66
N LEU A 828 -6.38 55.17 -60.79
CA LEU A 828 -6.38 55.18 -59.32
C LEU A 828 -4.95 55.35 -58.79
N VAL A 829 -4.78 56.21 -57.78
CA VAL A 829 -3.67 56.12 -56.81
C VAL A 829 -4.18 56.34 -55.38
N GLY A 830 -3.54 55.71 -54.40
CA GLY A 830 -3.88 55.82 -52.99
C GLY A 830 -2.76 55.37 -52.06
N PHE A 831 -3.00 55.61 -50.77
CA PHE A 831 -2.13 55.13 -49.69
C PHE A 831 -2.97 54.48 -48.59
N ALA A 832 -2.35 53.61 -47.81
CA ALA A 832 -3.00 52.94 -46.69
C ALA A 832 -2.04 52.73 -45.52
N LEU A 833 -2.62 52.62 -44.33
CA LEU A 833 -1.95 52.22 -43.09
C LEU A 833 -2.67 51.01 -42.52
N ALA A 834 -1.94 50.09 -41.90
CA ALA A 834 -2.51 48.97 -41.16
C ALA A 834 -1.82 48.76 -39.82
N GLY A 835 -2.60 48.33 -38.83
CA GLY A 835 -2.11 47.92 -37.51
C GLY A 835 -2.85 46.68 -37.04
N GLY A 836 -2.18 45.82 -36.27
CA GLY A 836 -2.79 44.57 -35.84
C GLY A 836 -1.89 43.72 -34.96
N GLY A 837 -2.38 42.52 -34.66
CA GLY A 837 -1.69 41.50 -33.89
C GLY A 837 -1.50 40.20 -34.68
N THR A 838 -0.43 39.50 -34.35
CA THR A 838 -0.11 38.16 -34.85
C THR A 838 0.14 37.23 -33.68
N SER A 839 -0.16 35.96 -33.85
CA SER A 839 0.21 34.93 -32.90
C SER A 839 0.53 33.63 -33.64
N TYR A 840 1.41 32.84 -33.06
CA TYR A 840 1.66 31.49 -33.53
C TYR A 840 2.09 30.57 -32.38
N GLY A 841 1.81 29.29 -32.51
CA GLY A 841 2.15 28.28 -31.51
C GLY A 841 2.55 26.95 -32.15
N LEU A 842 3.49 26.27 -31.49
CA LEU A 842 4.07 24.98 -31.89
C LEU A 842 3.74 23.88 -30.88
N GLY A 843 2.60 24.00 -30.19
CA GLY A 843 2.24 23.11 -29.08
C GLY A 843 3.21 23.26 -27.90
N GLY A 844 3.71 22.14 -27.37
CA GLY A 844 4.64 22.13 -26.23
C GLY A 844 6.06 22.64 -26.52
N ARG A 845 6.33 23.14 -27.73
CA ARG A 845 7.65 23.70 -28.14
C ARG A 845 7.69 25.23 -28.09
N GLY A 846 6.65 25.87 -27.59
CA GLY A 846 6.54 27.33 -27.49
C GLY A 846 5.79 28.00 -28.63
N GLY A 847 5.94 29.31 -28.73
CA GLY A 847 5.25 30.15 -29.70
C GLY A 847 5.67 31.62 -29.61
N GLY A 848 4.92 32.49 -30.28
CA GLY A 848 5.16 33.91 -30.24
C GLY A 848 3.89 34.72 -30.48
N THR A 849 3.88 35.93 -29.95
CA THR A 849 2.89 36.98 -30.24
C THR A 849 3.61 38.17 -30.81
N GLY A 850 2.96 38.94 -31.68
CA GLY A 850 3.58 40.15 -32.17
C GLY A 850 2.60 41.22 -32.63
N ASP A 851 3.06 42.46 -32.57
CA ASP A 851 2.34 43.64 -33.04
C ASP A 851 2.91 44.07 -34.39
N LEU A 852 2.04 44.46 -35.32
CA LEU A 852 2.43 44.95 -36.64
C LEU A 852 1.94 46.38 -36.88
N PHE A 853 2.75 47.13 -37.63
CA PHE A 853 2.36 48.40 -38.24
C PHE A 853 2.89 48.44 -39.67
N GLN A 854 2.04 48.80 -40.63
CA GLN A 854 2.36 48.78 -42.06
C GLN A 854 1.88 50.05 -42.74
N ILE A 855 2.63 50.48 -43.74
CA ILE A 855 2.30 51.61 -44.62
C ILE A 855 2.49 51.17 -46.06
N GLY A 856 1.61 51.60 -46.95
CA GLY A 856 1.68 51.22 -48.35
C GLY A 856 1.11 52.26 -49.30
N LEU A 857 1.57 52.16 -50.55
CA LEU A 857 1.09 52.91 -51.69
C LEU A 857 0.54 51.93 -52.72
N TYR A 858 -0.55 52.30 -53.38
CA TYR A 858 -1.16 51.47 -54.41
C TYR A 858 -1.73 52.31 -55.55
N GLY A 859 -1.85 51.68 -56.72
CA GLY A 859 -2.45 52.28 -57.90
C GLY A 859 -3.02 51.23 -58.82
N SER A 860 -3.99 51.63 -59.63
CA SER A 860 -4.59 50.78 -60.67
C SER A 860 -4.88 51.64 -61.90
N THR A 861 -4.60 51.12 -63.08
CA THR A 861 -4.95 51.78 -64.34
C THR A 861 -5.68 50.82 -65.28
N ARG A 862 -6.69 51.34 -65.99
CA ARG A 862 -7.45 50.58 -66.98
C ARG A 862 -6.83 50.71 -68.37
N VAL A 863 -6.91 49.64 -69.16
CA VAL A 863 -6.55 49.61 -70.58
C VAL A 863 -7.62 48.79 -71.32
N GLN A 864 -8.60 49.45 -71.94
CA GLN A 864 -9.77 48.79 -72.56
C GLN A 864 -10.49 47.85 -71.58
N ASP A 865 -10.59 46.56 -71.86
CA ASP A 865 -11.20 45.57 -70.96
C ASP A 865 -10.19 44.88 -70.03
N GLY A 866 -8.94 45.36 -70.07
CA GLY A 866 -7.88 45.00 -69.16
C GLY A 866 -7.61 46.03 -68.08
N TYR A 867 -6.83 45.63 -67.08
CA TYR A 867 -6.34 46.51 -66.02
C TYR A 867 -4.94 46.07 -65.56
N VAL A 868 -4.20 47.00 -64.96
CA VAL A 868 -2.95 46.74 -64.24
C VAL A 868 -3.02 47.41 -62.88
N SER A 869 -2.75 46.64 -61.82
CA SER A 869 -2.76 47.08 -60.43
C SER A 869 -1.43 46.79 -59.76
N ALA A 870 -0.91 47.75 -58.98
CA ALA A 870 0.34 47.59 -58.27
C ALA A 870 0.26 48.17 -56.86
N ALA A 871 0.89 47.50 -55.90
CA ALA A 871 1.04 47.96 -54.53
C ALA A 871 2.45 47.71 -54.02
N ILE A 872 2.93 48.64 -53.19
CA ILE A 872 4.17 48.49 -52.43
C ILE A 872 3.89 48.80 -50.96
N ALA A 873 4.52 48.07 -50.05
CA ALA A 873 4.32 48.21 -48.62
C ALA A 873 5.63 48.07 -47.84
N TYR A 874 5.71 48.80 -46.74
CA TYR A 874 6.74 48.67 -45.72
C TYR A 874 6.10 48.43 -44.37
N GLY A 875 6.69 47.58 -43.53
CA GLY A 875 6.11 47.24 -42.24
C GLY A 875 7.12 46.91 -41.15
N TRP A 876 6.73 47.18 -39.91
CA TRP A 876 7.44 46.80 -38.70
C TRP A 876 6.63 45.74 -37.96
N ASN A 877 7.31 44.71 -37.46
CA ASN A 877 6.71 43.56 -36.79
C ASN A 877 7.49 43.28 -35.51
N GLY A 878 6.96 43.64 -34.34
CA GLY A 878 7.56 43.35 -33.06
C GLY A 878 7.06 42.00 -32.53
N PHE A 879 7.94 41.06 -32.24
CA PHE A 879 7.59 39.73 -31.76
C PHE A 879 8.16 39.48 -30.36
N ASP A 880 7.31 39.00 -29.46
CA ASP A 880 7.66 38.40 -28.17
C ASP A 880 7.53 36.88 -28.29
N ILE A 881 8.65 36.17 -28.10
CA ILE A 881 8.79 34.73 -28.36
C ILE A 881 9.05 34.02 -27.03
N LYS A 882 8.38 32.89 -26.80
CA LYS A 882 8.57 32.07 -25.59
C LYS A 882 8.64 30.59 -25.94
N ARG A 883 9.51 29.84 -25.26
CA ARG A 883 9.52 28.37 -25.27
C ARG A 883 9.78 27.81 -23.88
N ASP A 884 9.12 26.70 -23.57
CA ASP A 884 9.30 25.97 -22.34
C ASP A 884 10.29 24.80 -22.55
N VAL A 885 11.20 24.62 -21.60
CA VAL A 885 12.17 23.51 -21.58
C VAL A 885 12.04 22.79 -20.26
N ASN A 886 11.87 21.47 -20.31
CA ASN A 886 11.74 20.64 -19.11
C ASN A 886 12.66 19.42 -19.15
N ILE A 887 13.98 19.68 -19.12
CA ILE A 887 15.01 18.64 -19.16
C ILE A 887 15.65 18.46 -17.78
N ALA A 888 15.94 19.58 -17.10
CA ALA A 888 16.57 19.66 -15.78
C ALA A 888 15.63 20.27 -14.71
N GLY A 889 14.34 20.41 -15.04
CA GLY A 889 13.35 21.20 -14.31
C GLY A 889 12.63 22.17 -15.25
N PRO A 890 11.53 22.81 -14.82
CA PRO A 890 10.75 23.73 -15.65
C PRO A 890 11.49 25.06 -15.83
N GLU A 891 11.86 25.37 -17.07
CA GLU A 891 12.49 26.63 -17.45
C GLU A 891 11.73 27.27 -18.61
N VAL A 892 11.58 28.60 -18.57
CA VAL A 892 10.97 29.38 -19.66
C VAL A 892 12.02 30.28 -20.29
N TYR A 893 12.18 30.19 -21.60
CA TYR A 893 13.08 31.04 -22.37
C TYR A 893 12.27 32.06 -23.17
N SER A 894 12.54 33.35 -22.97
CA SER A 894 11.83 34.44 -23.63
C SER A 894 12.77 35.36 -24.40
N SER A 895 12.33 35.89 -25.55
CA SER A 895 13.09 36.86 -26.35
C SER A 895 12.18 37.82 -27.09
N ARG A 896 12.73 38.94 -27.55
CA ARG A 896 12.02 39.96 -28.34
C ARG A 896 12.81 40.38 -29.56
N VAL A 897 12.14 40.53 -30.70
CA VAL A 897 12.76 40.99 -31.96
C VAL A 897 11.79 41.86 -32.76
N THR A 898 12.29 42.96 -33.33
CA THR A 898 11.54 43.78 -34.28
C THR A 898 12.07 43.56 -35.69
N ALA A 899 11.25 42.94 -36.53
CA ALA A 899 11.56 42.66 -37.93
C ALA A 899 10.92 43.70 -38.87
N GLN A 900 11.58 43.98 -39.98
CA GLN A 900 11.07 44.81 -41.07
C GLN A 900 10.62 43.94 -42.26
N THR A 901 9.52 44.34 -42.90
CA THR A 901 9.02 43.74 -44.14
C THR A 901 8.95 44.75 -45.27
N TYR A 902 9.33 44.34 -46.47
CA TYR A 902 9.24 45.14 -47.70
C TYR A 902 8.49 44.32 -48.73
N GLY A 903 7.31 44.76 -49.14
CA GLY A 903 6.41 44.00 -50.00
C GLY A 903 6.08 44.75 -51.28
N ALA A 904 5.94 44.02 -52.38
CA ALA A 904 5.42 44.54 -53.64
C ALA A 904 4.50 43.50 -54.30
N ARG A 905 3.40 43.95 -54.90
CA ARG A 905 2.49 43.11 -55.68
C ARG A 905 2.12 43.82 -56.98
N LEU A 906 2.16 43.08 -58.09
CA LEU A 906 1.71 43.50 -59.40
C LEU A 906 0.67 42.50 -59.90
N GLU A 907 -0.44 42.99 -60.40
CA GLU A 907 -1.53 42.18 -60.93
C GLU A 907 -2.05 42.74 -62.24
N THR A 908 -2.38 41.86 -63.18
CA THR A 908 -3.01 42.21 -64.45
C THR A 908 -4.12 41.21 -64.76
N GLY A 909 -5.14 41.64 -65.49
CA GLY A 909 -6.20 40.76 -65.95
C GLY A 909 -7.02 41.39 -67.06
N TRP A 910 -7.79 40.55 -67.74
CA TRP A 910 -8.64 40.92 -68.87
C TRP A 910 -10.03 40.36 -68.67
N ARG A 911 -11.07 41.17 -68.76
CA ARG A 911 -12.44 40.76 -68.40
C ARG A 911 -13.28 40.45 -69.64
N PHE A 912 -14.18 39.49 -69.49
CA PHE A 912 -15.21 39.12 -70.45
C PHE A 912 -16.58 39.06 -69.75
N GLY A 913 -17.67 39.26 -70.50
CA GLY A 913 -19.03 39.24 -69.96
C GLY A 913 -20.04 39.81 -70.94
N SER A 914 -21.33 39.76 -70.60
CA SER A 914 -22.42 40.18 -71.50
C SER A 914 -23.64 40.72 -70.76
N ALA A 915 -24.23 41.81 -71.26
CA ALA A 915 -25.50 42.33 -70.77
C ALA A 915 -26.67 41.55 -71.41
N ALA A 916 -27.14 40.49 -70.75
CA ALA A 916 -28.39 39.84 -71.11
C ALA A 916 -29.55 40.52 -70.35
N ALA A 917 -30.53 41.05 -71.08
CA ALA A 917 -31.71 41.67 -70.48
C ALA A 917 -32.52 40.65 -69.67
N GLY A 918 -32.59 40.81 -68.35
CA GLY A 918 -33.51 40.09 -67.46
C GLY A 918 -32.89 39.19 -66.38
N LEU A 919 -31.59 38.88 -66.45
CA LEU A 919 -30.84 38.19 -65.39
C LEU A 919 -29.57 38.99 -65.05
N ALA A 920 -29.14 38.94 -63.79
CA ALA A 920 -27.96 39.64 -63.25
C ALA A 920 -26.75 39.61 -64.22
N SER A 921 -26.15 40.77 -64.49
CA SER A 921 -24.98 40.88 -65.38
C SER A 921 -23.82 40.06 -64.82
N PHE A 922 -23.34 39.07 -65.57
CA PHE A 922 -22.24 38.18 -65.19
C PHE A 922 -20.96 38.51 -65.97
N GLY A 923 -19.81 38.46 -65.31
CA GLY A 923 -18.52 38.54 -65.98
C GLY A 923 -17.44 37.68 -65.34
N TRP A 924 -16.42 37.34 -66.14
CA TRP A 924 -15.28 36.54 -65.72
C TRP A 924 -13.96 37.18 -66.19
N THR A 925 -12.94 37.16 -65.33
CA THR A 925 -11.66 37.85 -65.52
C THR A 925 -10.51 36.88 -65.23
N PRO A 926 -9.88 36.25 -66.24
CA PRO A 926 -8.56 35.67 -66.06
C PRO A 926 -7.57 36.74 -65.62
N TYR A 927 -6.73 36.39 -64.65
CA TYR A 927 -5.73 37.30 -64.10
C TYR A 927 -4.43 36.55 -63.77
N ALA A 928 -3.35 37.31 -63.77
CA ALA A 928 -2.04 36.89 -63.30
C ALA A 928 -1.50 37.90 -62.29
N ALA A 929 -0.88 37.43 -61.22
CA ALA A 929 -0.23 38.29 -60.24
C ALA A 929 1.15 37.77 -59.85
N ILE A 930 2.04 38.69 -59.49
CA ILE A 930 3.33 38.40 -58.87
C ILE A 930 3.44 39.25 -57.61
N GLU A 931 3.83 38.61 -56.52
CA GLU A 931 4.08 39.23 -55.21
C GLU A 931 5.49 38.86 -54.75
N ALA A 932 6.21 39.83 -54.21
CA ALA A 932 7.52 39.63 -53.62
C ALA A 932 7.55 40.30 -52.25
N ILE A 933 7.96 39.56 -51.22
CA ILE A 933 8.07 40.08 -49.85
C ILE A 933 9.43 39.72 -49.30
N GLY A 934 10.18 40.74 -48.89
CA GLY A 934 11.41 40.64 -48.11
C GLY A 934 11.14 40.79 -46.61
N TYR A 935 11.89 40.06 -45.81
CA TYR A 935 11.92 40.07 -44.35
C TYR A 935 13.35 40.33 -43.89
N SER A 936 13.54 41.22 -42.93
CA SER A 936 14.82 41.50 -42.29
C SER A 936 14.65 41.62 -40.78
N ALA A 937 15.49 40.93 -40.01
CA ALA A 937 15.51 41.02 -38.56
C ALA A 937 16.95 41.04 -38.03
N PRO A 938 17.25 41.88 -37.02
CA PRO A 938 18.54 41.84 -36.33
C PRO A 938 18.68 40.55 -35.51
N GLY A 939 19.91 40.25 -35.06
CA GLY A 939 20.14 39.17 -34.10
C GLY A 939 19.58 39.52 -32.73
N TYR A 940 19.20 38.50 -31.95
CA TYR A 940 18.60 38.67 -30.63
C TYR A 940 18.94 37.47 -29.73
N ARG A 941 18.68 37.59 -28.42
CA ARG A 941 19.04 36.59 -27.41
C ARG A 941 17.87 36.28 -26.51
N GLU A 942 17.80 35.04 -26.04
CA GLU A 942 16.84 34.61 -25.03
C GLU A 942 17.31 34.96 -23.62
N ALA A 943 16.37 35.27 -22.73
CA ALA A 943 16.54 35.29 -21.29
C ALA A 943 15.81 34.09 -20.68
N SER A 944 16.37 33.49 -19.62
CA SER A 944 15.78 32.36 -18.92
C SER A 944 15.01 32.81 -17.67
N THR A 945 13.95 32.08 -17.32
CA THR A 945 13.29 32.15 -16.02
C THR A 945 13.18 30.74 -15.44
N PRO A 946 13.79 30.45 -14.26
CA PRO A 946 14.66 31.33 -13.45
C PRO A 946 15.92 31.82 -14.20
N ALA A 947 16.54 32.89 -13.70
CA ALA A 947 17.76 33.42 -14.30
C ALA A 947 18.92 32.41 -14.20
N GLY A 948 19.76 32.32 -15.24
CA GLY A 948 20.94 31.44 -15.27
C GLY A 948 20.70 30.05 -15.90
N GLY A 949 19.59 29.85 -16.61
CA GLY A 949 19.26 28.60 -17.31
C GLY A 949 20.30 28.26 -18.39
N ALA A 950 20.72 26.99 -18.43
CA ALA A 950 21.82 26.54 -19.26
C ALA A 950 21.51 26.51 -20.77
N PHE A 951 20.24 26.57 -21.15
CA PHE A 951 19.78 26.28 -22.50
C PHE A 951 19.37 27.53 -23.31
N ALA A 952 19.72 28.74 -22.86
CA ALA A 952 19.37 29.97 -23.56
C ALA A 952 20.08 30.05 -24.93
N LEU A 953 19.37 30.48 -25.98
CA LEU A 953 19.91 30.62 -27.33
C LEU A 953 20.17 32.08 -27.70
N SER A 954 21.18 32.30 -28.54
CA SER A 954 21.36 33.51 -29.34
C SER A 954 21.02 33.21 -30.79
N PHE A 955 20.18 34.03 -31.41
CA PHE A 955 19.80 33.92 -32.81
C PHE A 955 20.54 34.96 -33.65
N ALA A 956 21.11 34.54 -34.77
CA ALA A 956 21.78 35.43 -35.71
C ALA A 956 20.77 36.33 -36.46
N ALA A 957 21.25 37.47 -36.97
CA ALA A 957 20.46 38.31 -37.86
C ALA A 957 20.04 37.53 -39.11
N ARG A 958 18.83 37.81 -39.62
CA ARG A 958 18.26 37.06 -40.75
C ARG A 958 17.57 38.01 -41.73
N SER A 959 18.00 37.93 -42.99
CA SER A 959 17.25 38.46 -44.13
C SER A 959 16.85 37.32 -45.06
N THR A 960 15.60 37.32 -45.52
CA THR A 960 15.05 36.33 -46.44
C THR A 960 13.91 36.94 -47.25
N ALA A 961 13.61 36.40 -48.43
CA ALA A 961 12.51 36.88 -49.26
C ALA A 961 11.75 35.71 -49.89
N THR A 962 10.45 35.90 -50.12
CA THR A 962 9.61 34.98 -50.86
C THR A 962 9.00 35.67 -52.07
N ALA A 963 8.83 34.92 -53.16
CA ALA A 963 8.13 35.36 -54.34
C ALA A 963 6.96 34.41 -54.60
N ARG A 964 5.78 34.97 -54.87
CA ARG A 964 4.55 34.25 -55.14
C ARG A 964 4.02 34.66 -56.50
N ALA A 965 3.75 33.69 -57.36
CA ALA A 965 3.01 33.88 -58.61
C ALA A 965 1.60 33.32 -58.45
N GLU A 966 0.61 33.99 -59.01
CA GLU A 966 -0.78 33.55 -59.02
C GLU A 966 -1.35 33.58 -60.44
N LEU A 967 -2.10 32.54 -60.80
CA LEU A 967 -2.90 32.48 -62.02
C LEU A 967 -4.30 32.07 -61.62
N GLY A 968 -5.30 32.83 -62.03
CA GLY A 968 -6.67 32.52 -61.64
C GLY A 968 -7.72 33.19 -62.50
N VAL A 969 -8.97 32.91 -62.13
CA VAL A 969 -10.15 33.52 -62.73
C VAL A 969 -10.99 34.12 -61.61
N ARG A 970 -11.44 35.36 -61.82
CA ARG A 970 -12.48 36.00 -61.00
C ARG A 970 -13.81 35.94 -61.71
N LEU A 971 -14.88 35.77 -60.94
CA LEU A 971 -16.27 35.79 -61.39
C LEU A 971 -17.01 36.86 -60.59
N ASP A 972 -17.95 37.57 -61.19
CA ASP A 972 -18.79 38.51 -60.46
C ASP A 972 -20.14 38.79 -61.15
N GLY A 973 -21.05 39.42 -60.39
CA GLY A 973 -22.25 40.00 -60.94
C GLY A 973 -22.94 41.07 -60.07
N ARG A 974 -23.76 41.91 -60.72
CA ARG A 974 -24.69 42.89 -60.10
C ARG A 974 -26.07 42.27 -59.94
N ALA A 975 -26.68 42.46 -58.79
CA ALA A 975 -28.12 42.51 -58.66
C ALA A 975 -28.56 43.86 -58.07
N ARG A 976 -29.53 44.53 -58.70
CA ARG A 976 -30.24 45.66 -58.08
C ARG A 976 -31.17 45.08 -57.02
N ILE A 977 -30.95 45.40 -55.75
CA ILE A 977 -31.73 44.82 -54.64
C ILE A 977 -32.71 45.82 -54.01
N ALA A 978 -32.51 47.12 -54.25
CA ALA A 978 -33.45 48.20 -53.95
C ALA A 978 -33.26 49.38 -54.93
N GLU A 979 -34.18 50.35 -54.94
CA GLU A 979 -34.10 51.52 -55.83
C GLU A 979 -32.80 52.33 -55.68
N THR A 980 -32.21 52.32 -54.49
CA THR A 980 -30.98 53.08 -54.15
C THR A 980 -29.81 52.17 -53.76
N THR A 981 -29.93 50.85 -53.93
CA THR A 981 -28.93 49.87 -53.45
C THR A 981 -28.63 48.76 -54.47
N ASP A 982 -27.34 48.54 -54.73
CA ASP A 982 -26.84 47.43 -55.54
C ASP A 982 -26.08 46.41 -54.70
N LEU A 983 -26.28 45.12 -54.98
CA LEU A 983 -25.49 44.01 -54.47
C LEU A 983 -24.51 43.53 -55.54
N ILE A 984 -23.25 43.40 -55.17
CA ILE A 984 -22.21 42.80 -55.98
C ILE A 984 -21.78 41.53 -55.29
N THR A 985 -21.75 40.43 -56.02
CA THR A 985 -21.14 39.18 -55.56
C THR A 985 -19.95 38.89 -56.43
N TYR A 986 -18.89 38.35 -55.83
CA TYR A 986 -17.72 37.91 -56.58
C TYR A 986 -17.09 36.66 -55.99
N GLY A 987 -16.48 35.89 -56.86
CA GLY A 987 -15.71 34.69 -56.52
C GLY A 987 -14.35 34.72 -57.21
N ARG A 988 -13.37 34.05 -56.62
CA ARG A 988 -12.04 33.85 -57.21
C ARG A 988 -11.62 32.40 -57.03
N LEU A 989 -11.11 31.81 -58.11
CA LEU A 989 -10.37 30.55 -58.06
C LEU A 989 -8.99 30.78 -58.66
N ALA A 990 -7.94 30.45 -57.93
CA ALA A 990 -6.58 30.64 -58.41
C ALA A 990 -5.64 29.53 -57.93
N TRP A 991 -4.63 29.24 -58.75
CA TRP A 991 -3.46 28.50 -58.35
C TRP A 991 -2.36 29.50 -58.01
N ALA A 992 -1.66 29.24 -56.91
CA ALA A 992 -0.50 30.01 -56.52
C ALA A 992 0.73 29.11 -56.39
N TYR A 993 1.86 29.62 -56.86
CA TYR A 993 3.18 29.06 -56.66
C TYR A 993 4.01 29.98 -55.79
N GLN A 994 4.57 29.47 -54.71
CA GLN A 994 5.45 30.19 -53.79
C GLN A 994 6.86 29.63 -53.83
N ALA A 995 7.82 30.46 -54.23
CA ALA A 995 9.24 30.19 -54.14
C ALA A 995 9.78 30.50 -52.73
N ASN A 996 10.82 29.77 -52.33
CA ASN A 996 11.48 29.89 -51.02
C ASN A 996 10.51 29.73 -49.83
N THR A 997 10.08 28.49 -49.60
CA THR A 997 9.23 28.11 -48.46
C THR A 997 10.02 27.74 -47.20
N GLU A 998 11.35 27.80 -47.24
CA GLU A 998 12.16 27.48 -46.06
C GLU A 998 12.05 28.58 -45.00
N ARG A 999 11.83 28.17 -43.75
CA ARG A 999 11.90 29.03 -42.57
C ARG A 999 13.03 28.53 -41.70
N SER A 1000 14.12 29.29 -41.64
CA SER A 1000 15.33 28.87 -40.93
C SER A 1000 16.02 30.02 -40.21
N LEU A 1001 16.63 29.69 -39.07
CA LEU A 1001 17.44 30.59 -38.25
C LEU A 1001 18.71 29.86 -37.78
N ASN A 1002 19.80 30.60 -37.66
CA ASN A 1002 21.01 30.11 -37.02
C ASN A 1002 20.97 30.48 -35.54
N ALA A 1003 21.11 29.48 -34.68
CA ALA A 1003 21.12 29.60 -33.23
C ALA A 1003 22.46 29.13 -32.65
N THR A 1004 22.77 29.53 -31.42
CA THR A 1004 23.93 29.07 -30.64
C THR A 1004 23.55 29.13 -29.16
N PHE A 1005 23.95 28.15 -28.35
CA PHE A 1005 23.73 28.22 -26.90
C PHE A 1005 24.62 29.30 -26.27
N GLN A 1006 24.03 30.16 -25.44
CA GLN A 1006 24.75 31.28 -24.80
C GLN A 1006 25.82 30.81 -23.81
N THR A 1007 25.62 29.64 -23.21
CA THR A 1007 26.51 29.04 -22.21
C THR A 1007 27.55 28.11 -22.83
N LEU A 1008 27.44 27.79 -24.12
CA LEU A 1008 28.36 26.89 -24.84
C LEU A 1008 28.89 27.57 -26.10
N ALA A 1009 30.15 28.00 -26.07
CA ALA A 1009 30.85 28.44 -27.26
C ALA A 1009 30.90 27.33 -28.34
N ASP A 1010 31.00 27.72 -29.61
CA ASP A 1010 31.08 26.83 -30.77
C ASP A 1010 29.92 25.82 -30.92
N SER A 1011 28.80 26.08 -30.25
CA SER A 1011 27.59 25.25 -30.29
C SER A 1011 26.58 25.64 -31.37
N GLY A 1012 27.00 26.38 -32.40
CA GLY A 1012 26.09 26.92 -33.41
C GLY A 1012 25.35 25.82 -34.19
N PHE A 1013 24.11 26.07 -34.60
CA PHE A 1013 23.32 25.16 -35.44
C PHE A 1013 22.22 25.91 -36.18
N THR A 1014 21.69 25.31 -37.26
CA THR A 1014 20.53 25.84 -37.98
C THR A 1014 19.27 25.11 -37.54
N VAL A 1015 18.25 25.86 -37.16
CA VAL A 1015 16.91 25.34 -36.87
C VAL A 1015 15.96 25.71 -38.01
N PHE A 1016 15.12 24.75 -38.39
CA PHE A 1016 14.11 24.90 -39.44
C PHE A 1016 12.70 24.81 -38.83
N GLY A 1017 11.82 25.72 -39.23
CA GLY A 1017 10.41 25.68 -38.90
C GLY A 1017 9.57 24.94 -39.94
N ALA A 1018 8.29 24.75 -39.64
CA ALA A 1018 7.31 24.27 -40.60
C ALA A 1018 7.29 25.14 -41.87
N ARG A 1019 7.31 24.49 -43.03
CA ARG A 1019 7.38 25.14 -44.35
C ARG A 1019 5.99 25.25 -44.97
N PRO A 1020 5.57 26.42 -45.50
CA PRO A 1020 4.35 26.52 -46.32
C PRO A 1020 4.47 25.66 -47.59
N SER A 1021 3.32 25.36 -48.20
CA SER A 1021 3.27 24.59 -49.45
C SER A 1021 3.76 25.44 -50.62
N MET A 1022 4.57 24.85 -51.51
CA MET A 1022 5.01 25.53 -52.73
C MET A 1022 3.85 25.79 -53.69
N HIS A 1023 2.87 24.90 -53.73
CA HIS A 1023 1.66 25.06 -54.53
C HIS A 1023 0.44 25.16 -53.61
N THR A 1024 -0.39 26.18 -53.81
CA THR A 1024 -1.66 26.34 -53.12
C THR A 1024 -2.80 26.64 -54.08
N ALA A 1025 -3.98 26.13 -53.75
CA ALA A 1025 -5.25 26.51 -54.35
C ALA A 1025 -5.90 27.61 -53.50
N LEU A 1026 -6.41 28.64 -54.16
CA LEU A 1026 -7.09 29.78 -53.55
C LEU A 1026 -8.54 29.79 -53.99
N ALA A 1027 -9.44 29.95 -53.04
CA ALA A 1027 -10.87 30.13 -53.27
C ALA A 1027 -11.38 31.31 -52.45
N THR A 1028 -11.86 32.37 -53.11
CA THR A 1028 -12.44 33.55 -52.45
C THR A 1028 -13.92 33.65 -52.79
N LEU A 1029 -14.71 34.06 -51.81
CA LEU A 1029 -16.09 34.51 -51.98
C LEU A 1029 -16.24 35.87 -51.30
N GLY A 1030 -16.90 36.80 -51.96
CA GLY A 1030 -17.11 38.14 -51.43
C GLY A 1030 -18.41 38.78 -51.91
N ALA A 1031 -18.86 39.76 -51.15
CA ALA A 1031 -20.01 40.57 -51.48
C ALA A 1031 -19.80 42.05 -51.11
N GLU A 1032 -20.38 42.96 -51.88
CA GLU A 1032 -20.40 44.40 -51.62
C GLU A 1032 -21.81 44.98 -51.82
N LEU A 1033 -22.29 45.75 -50.85
CA LEU A 1033 -23.48 46.59 -50.96
C LEU A 1033 -23.06 48.01 -51.30
N ARG A 1034 -23.68 48.59 -52.34
CA ARG A 1034 -23.44 49.99 -52.76
C ARG A 1034 -24.70 50.81 -52.58
N PHE A 1035 -24.61 51.89 -51.82
CA PHE A 1035 -25.68 52.84 -51.62
C PHE A 1035 -25.50 54.07 -52.51
N ALA A 1036 -26.61 54.67 -52.95
CA ALA A 1036 -26.61 55.85 -53.80
C ALA A 1036 -25.93 57.10 -53.18
N ASN A 1037 -25.75 57.13 -51.85
CA ASN A 1037 -25.13 58.24 -51.11
C ASN A 1037 -23.59 58.17 -51.04
N GLY A 1038 -22.95 57.24 -51.76
CA GLY A 1038 -21.50 57.05 -51.76
C GLY A 1038 -20.98 56.04 -50.73
N LEU A 1039 -21.84 55.55 -49.82
CA LEU A 1039 -21.50 54.52 -48.84
C LEU A 1039 -21.45 53.12 -49.47
N ARG A 1040 -20.45 52.31 -49.10
CA ARG A 1040 -20.26 50.95 -49.62
C ARG A 1040 -19.79 50.02 -48.49
N LEU A 1041 -20.41 48.84 -48.37
CA LEU A 1041 -20.12 47.82 -47.34
C LEU A 1041 -19.64 46.54 -48.01
N SER A 1042 -18.48 46.00 -47.63
CA SER A 1042 -17.91 44.80 -48.24
C SER A 1042 -17.56 43.73 -47.20
N SER A 1043 -17.64 42.46 -47.61
CA SER A 1043 -17.18 41.31 -46.82
C SER A 1043 -16.60 40.24 -47.73
N THR A 1044 -15.52 39.60 -47.30
CA THR A 1044 -14.86 38.51 -48.02
C THR A 1044 -14.45 37.39 -47.10
N ILE A 1045 -14.46 36.17 -47.64
CA ILE A 1045 -13.84 35.00 -47.05
C ILE A 1045 -12.99 34.30 -48.12
N GLU A 1046 -11.81 33.87 -47.75
CA GLU A 1046 -10.87 33.19 -48.63
C GLU A 1046 -10.27 31.96 -47.94
N GLY A 1047 -10.29 30.84 -48.64
CA GLY A 1047 -9.54 29.63 -48.30
C GLY A 1047 -8.26 29.54 -49.12
N GLU A 1048 -7.15 29.21 -48.48
CA GLU A 1048 -5.90 28.82 -49.11
C GLU A 1048 -5.54 27.40 -48.67
N LEU A 1049 -5.36 26.48 -49.62
CA LEU A 1049 -5.15 25.05 -49.37
C LEU A 1049 -3.93 24.53 -50.15
N GLY A 1050 -3.04 23.82 -49.48
CA GLY A 1050 -1.92 23.09 -50.07
C GLY A 1050 -1.61 21.81 -49.30
N GLU A 1051 -0.60 21.05 -49.74
CA GLU A 1051 -0.20 19.77 -49.14
C GLU A 1051 0.07 19.86 -47.62
N ARG A 1052 0.65 20.98 -47.18
CA ARG A 1052 1.14 21.21 -45.81
C ARG A 1052 0.59 22.48 -45.18
N HIS A 1053 -0.20 23.27 -45.91
CA HIS A 1053 -0.64 24.60 -45.53
C HIS A 1053 -2.14 24.74 -45.72
N GLN A 1054 -2.82 25.24 -44.69
CA GLN A 1054 -4.23 25.61 -44.77
C GLN A 1054 -4.43 26.95 -44.08
N ALA A 1055 -5.10 27.89 -44.73
CA ALA A 1055 -5.48 29.16 -44.13
C ALA A 1055 -6.89 29.56 -44.53
N ILE A 1056 -7.59 30.21 -43.61
CA ILE A 1056 -8.84 30.91 -43.84
C ILE A 1056 -8.61 32.37 -43.49
N ARG A 1057 -8.93 33.25 -44.44
CA ARG A 1057 -8.83 34.70 -44.33
C ARG A 1057 -10.21 35.29 -44.45
N ALA A 1058 -10.48 36.35 -43.72
CA ALA A 1058 -11.71 37.13 -43.88
C ALA A 1058 -11.42 38.61 -43.71
N ASN A 1059 -12.18 39.45 -44.42
CA ASN A 1059 -12.21 40.88 -44.15
C ASN A 1059 -13.63 41.44 -44.26
N ALA A 1060 -13.87 42.53 -43.56
CA ALA A 1060 -15.08 43.33 -43.66
C ALA A 1060 -14.70 44.81 -43.72
N GLY A 1061 -15.32 45.55 -44.63
CA GLY A 1061 -14.90 46.91 -44.95
C GLY A 1061 -16.03 47.90 -45.18
N LEU A 1062 -15.75 49.15 -44.85
CA LEU A 1062 -16.58 50.33 -45.10
C LEU A 1062 -15.83 51.28 -46.02
N ARG A 1063 -16.52 51.87 -47.00
CA ARG A 1063 -15.98 52.88 -47.90
C ARG A 1063 -16.98 54.02 -48.10
N TYR A 1064 -16.46 55.23 -48.23
CA TYR A 1064 -17.23 56.43 -48.55
C TYR A 1064 -16.52 57.22 -49.65
N ALA A 1065 -17.24 57.56 -50.72
CA ALA A 1065 -16.71 58.30 -51.87
C ALA A 1065 -17.55 59.57 -52.11
N TRP A 1066 -16.89 60.67 -52.52
CA TRP A 1066 -17.51 61.97 -52.77
C TRP A 1066 -16.80 62.80 -53.85
#